data_AF-A0AAD6GXQ5-F1
#
_entry.id   AF-A0AAD6GXQ5-F1
#
_cell.length_a   1.000
_cell.length_b   1.000
_cell.length_c   1.000
_cell.angle_alpha   90.00
_cell.angle_beta   90.00
_cell.angle_gamma   90.00
#
_symmetry.space_group_name_H-M   'P 1'
#
loop_
_entity.id
_entity.type
_entity.pdbx_description
1 polymer ?
#
loop_
_entity_poly.entity_id
_entity_poly.type
_entity_poly.pdbx_seq_one_letter_code
_entity_poly.pdbx_strand_id
1 'polypeptide(L)'
;MLSIFFFISLFPLVKADDWDDFTNNLATDLAPLITLFGERLTKQFLSESISILDNVIFALSPLGVLTSVVSVIRVCGSSSLKAFVGRAQEGPAEAESELLPCVSESTAELFNDGGIARVFGRPKIVEIVAWEDVDHNTGEKGTKIGTLKDALKEKAWSCDGEVPPSELPELDIPNLSLNKGIKRRDQFWFHCAAILGGLLQSSTIMYAVLTVFVYPQHFQKDDKAVASYAFPLYIIGTTLLFLGMFFCAFIMERSSKEFYLKAEKPSKIYWLQPGNQDVGDQVFNAFLAVNEGPNSSMTKKLRYIKSIRDRRYDTKYLETYSTLVSTMLGFILQFIGLRGLHASVTLAQLGSTFLMTIIRTSLRTERMTPDENKMKGDRGLTSHKQQDMDCFAFYLEKVQSFELASVPGGLANMPSPRFTPHLGPPLAKQLIRTRTQLADLTTSLRQSMGADWDEMPIRQMACNLAETIESTMDLISGWGVDLGKTFEFRLGFECRSSSPGSVTQSPGTYSIGLMRCGDALRWKMQVNELEAILGLWTWSLYKSGDDYRFSRLFRLVGLSEEEAKKEETYLYFHKWIFRQTEARLVPPDLIDDSRRLFGFEPKEGLPMGDLLAIRTENEVETMAAQDIFIKFLKEVCLNVKELGGEVDVVSGIQNSLLGSCTRIDELVSCFEAHSLGTREDALLCIVPVLRNRNLLPDLAADCAKVRARRERLISQGKWQDAFALLRWLCQRSEGSQFQRSVYELGSLCRRALLNNNETIRKEGLAQICKLLNSDIREEFLQAQKVSLPSDWTMSQDRIEWWRSFSSQLGWTAWIISTKVPGMSFMQPDLKSLNAPESLPGFVGTGQDSEATQTGIRAMQDWLTVRDLENTGFKRSGEEEDDQLCFDWAIENQYHGLIYFLLLKWLELREHIPALVTLGYSLAANKHSHFALQILLRQGTDIDSPDIQGCPALFNQAALGNVEGIVMLLDNGADPNGSDKASHGRPLIAAVYGGHITATASLLQYGANVNVLDHHGMTALWWAMASDHFDIAELLLSSGAGTESVGSDGLTPLLWAATEKSLAVLELLIKYGANINAQNDSGKTALMQVASREHSVPVLRLLLDKGADVHMKDDSGLTALDMAKEANFDEAIAILEPSS
;
A
#
# COMPACT_ATOMS: atom_id res chain seq x y z
N MET A 1 35.39 -60.14 32.60
CA MET A 1 34.73 -61.44 32.90
C MET A 1 35.51 -62.30 33.90
N LEU A 2 36.85 -62.36 33.93
CA LEU A 2 37.58 -63.15 34.95
C LEU A 2 37.79 -62.47 36.32
N SER A 3 37.64 -61.15 36.45
CA SER A 3 37.85 -60.44 37.74
C SER A 3 36.63 -60.39 38.66
N ILE A 4 35.44 -60.74 38.16
CA ILE A 4 34.16 -60.66 38.91
C ILE A 4 33.96 -61.87 39.82
N PHE A 5 34.50 -63.04 39.45
CA PHE A 5 34.40 -64.25 40.27
C PHE A 5 35.27 -64.22 41.53
N PHE A 6 36.32 -63.39 41.56
CA PHE A 6 37.21 -63.28 42.73
C PHE A 6 36.64 -62.42 43.85
N PHE A 7 35.67 -61.54 43.55
CA PHE A 7 35.05 -60.66 44.57
C PHE A 7 33.88 -61.32 45.32
N ILE A 8 33.28 -62.39 44.79
CA ILE A 8 32.12 -63.04 45.40
C ILE A 8 32.54 -64.04 46.51
N SER A 9 33.81 -64.45 46.58
CA SER A 9 34.30 -65.42 47.58
C SER A 9 34.72 -64.81 48.94
N LEU A 10 34.47 -63.52 49.19
CA LEU A 10 34.91 -62.82 50.41
C LEU A 10 33.75 -62.19 51.22
N PHE A 11 32.50 -62.46 50.88
CA PHE A 11 31.35 -62.04 51.71
C PHE A 11 31.16 -63.03 52.88
N PRO A 12 31.37 -62.64 54.16
CA PRO A 12 30.80 -63.39 55.25
C PRO A 12 29.27 -63.21 55.22
N LEU A 13 28.56 -64.33 55.31
CA LEU A 13 27.09 -64.41 55.37
C LEU A 13 26.60 -63.64 56.62
N VAL A 14 26.11 -62.40 56.43
CA VAL A 14 25.49 -61.59 57.50
C VAL A 14 23.99 -61.93 57.57
N LYS A 15 23.50 -62.22 58.79
CA LYS A 15 22.08 -62.49 59.08
C LYS A 15 21.17 -61.33 58.65
N ALA A 16 20.01 -61.68 58.10
CA ALA A 16 19.11 -60.81 57.34
C ALA A 16 18.08 -60.01 58.18
N ASP A 17 18.34 -59.68 59.45
CA ASP A 17 17.34 -58.98 60.31
C ASP A 17 17.41 -57.43 60.25
N ASP A 18 18.47 -56.82 59.66
CA ASP A 18 18.66 -55.35 59.65
C ASP A 18 18.24 -54.65 58.33
N TRP A 19 17.69 -55.39 57.36
CA TRP A 19 17.40 -54.86 56.02
C TRP A 19 16.12 -53.99 55.93
N ASP A 20 15.10 -54.27 56.73
CA ASP A 20 13.86 -53.46 56.70
C ASP A 20 14.09 -52.05 57.26
N ASP A 21 14.97 -51.94 58.26
CA ASP A 21 15.38 -50.68 58.87
C ASP A 21 16.32 -49.86 57.97
N PHE A 22 16.99 -50.52 57.02
CA PHE A 22 17.79 -49.90 55.95
C PHE A 22 16.93 -49.20 54.91
N THR A 23 15.86 -49.84 54.45
CA THR A 23 14.95 -49.26 53.45
C THR A 23 14.18 -48.05 53.96
N ASN A 24 13.71 -48.06 55.21
CA ASN A 24 12.93 -46.96 55.77
C ASN A 24 13.77 -45.69 56.02
N ASN A 25 14.97 -45.82 56.60
CA ASN A 25 15.80 -44.66 56.94
C ASN A 25 16.59 -44.08 55.74
N LEU A 26 16.93 -44.92 54.74
CA LEU A 26 17.56 -44.47 53.49
C LEU A 26 16.65 -43.50 52.72
N ALA A 27 15.33 -43.71 52.73
CA ALA A 27 14.40 -42.85 52.01
C ALA A 27 14.15 -41.51 52.72
N THR A 28 14.04 -41.50 54.06
CA THR A 28 13.75 -40.28 54.84
C THR A 28 14.95 -39.36 55.03
N ASP A 29 16.17 -39.90 55.21
CA ASP A 29 17.36 -39.07 55.49
C ASP A 29 18.02 -38.49 54.23
N LEU A 30 17.82 -39.14 53.08
CA LEU A 30 18.52 -38.84 51.83
C LEU A 30 17.71 -37.91 50.91
N ALA A 31 16.37 -38.01 50.95
CA ALA A 31 15.49 -37.30 50.03
C ALA A 31 15.60 -35.77 50.12
N PRO A 32 15.66 -35.12 51.32
CA PRO A 32 15.77 -33.67 51.41
C PRO A 32 17.16 -33.15 50.99
N LEU A 33 18.24 -33.87 51.30
CA LEU A 33 19.60 -33.42 51.03
C LEU A 33 19.99 -33.52 49.54
N ILE A 34 19.48 -34.56 48.85
CA ILE A 34 19.68 -34.75 47.40
C ILE A 34 18.89 -33.71 46.60
N THR A 35 17.65 -33.44 46.99
CA THR A 35 16.79 -32.45 46.31
C THR A 35 17.22 -31.02 46.57
N LEU A 36 17.72 -30.69 47.78
CA LEU A 36 18.08 -29.31 48.14
C LEU A 36 19.44 -28.84 47.56
N PHE A 37 20.41 -29.75 47.33
CA PHE A 37 21.79 -29.33 46.98
C PHE A 37 22.45 -30.06 45.80
N GLY A 38 21.98 -31.23 45.37
CA GLY A 38 22.76 -32.09 44.46
C GLY A 38 22.52 -31.86 42.97
N GLU A 39 21.28 -31.67 42.56
CA GLU A 39 20.89 -31.86 41.16
C GLU A 39 21.35 -30.72 40.24
N ARG A 40 20.95 -29.48 40.50
CA ARG A 40 21.27 -28.31 39.65
C ARG A 40 22.77 -28.07 39.52
N LEU A 41 23.51 -28.20 40.63
CA LEU A 41 24.97 -28.00 40.66
C LEU A 41 25.73 -29.09 39.89
N THR A 42 25.27 -30.33 39.98
CA THR A 42 25.86 -31.46 39.24
C THR A 42 25.59 -31.33 37.74
N LYS A 43 24.36 -30.97 37.37
CA LYS A 43 23.96 -30.73 35.97
C LYS A 43 24.82 -29.64 35.33
N GLN A 44 24.94 -28.48 36.00
CA GLN A 44 25.74 -27.35 35.53
C GLN A 44 27.23 -27.71 35.41
N PHE A 45 27.80 -28.43 36.38
CA PHE A 45 29.20 -28.80 36.31
C PHE A 45 29.48 -29.77 35.15
N LEU A 46 28.55 -30.69 34.88
CA LEU A 46 28.68 -31.65 33.79
C LEU A 46 28.55 -30.99 32.41
N SER A 47 27.62 -30.05 32.22
CA SER A 47 27.42 -29.35 30.94
C SER A 47 28.62 -28.53 30.49
N GLU A 48 29.49 -28.16 31.44
CA GLU A 48 30.65 -27.29 31.23
C GLU A 48 31.98 -28.03 31.48
N SER A 49 31.97 -29.35 31.71
CA SER A 49 33.18 -30.17 31.91
C SER A 49 33.85 -30.50 30.58
N ILE A 50 35.07 -30.01 30.39
CA ILE A 50 35.81 -30.10 29.12
C ILE A 50 37.24 -30.62 29.27
N SER A 51 37.68 -30.90 30.50
CA SER A 51 39.02 -31.37 30.77
C SER A 51 39.05 -32.57 31.72
N ILE A 52 40.10 -33.38 31.58
CA ILE A 52 40.35 -34.51 32.48
C ILE A 52 40.45 -34.05 33.94
N LEU A 53 40.97 -32.85 34.19
CA LEU A 53 41.08 -32.28 35.54
C LEU A 53 39.69 -31.96 36.13
N ASP A 54 38.77 -31.46 35.30
CA ASP A 54 37.37 -31.25 35.69
C ASP A 54 36.70 -32.57 36.08
N ASN A 55 36.94 -33.64 35.32
CA ASN A 55 36.40 -34.97 35.64
C ASN A 55 36.92 -35.51 36.97
N VAL A 56 38.20 -35.25 37.31
CA VAL A 56 38.76 -35.63 38.61
C VAL A 56 38.10 -34.82 39.73
N ILE A 57 37.98 -33.50 39.56
CA ILE A 57 37.32 -32.60 40.53
C ILE A 57 35.85 -33.02 40.75
N PHE A 58 35.18 -33.45 39.68
CA PHE A 58 33.82 -33.98 39.73
C PHE A 58 33.69 -35.31 40.47
N ALA A 59 34.68 -36.19 40.32
CA ALA A 59 34.70 -37.49 40.99
C ALA A 59 35.03 -37.40 42.48
N LEU A 60 35.79 -36.38 42.92
CA LEU A 60 36.21 -36.19 44.32
C LEU A 60 35.03 -35.79 45.22
N SER A 61 34.63 -36.63 46.18
CA SER A 61 33.51 -36.40 47.10
C SER A 61 32.19 -36.09 46.38
N PRO A 62 31.59 -37.07 45.67
CA PRO A 62 30.48 -36.84 44.77
C PRO A 62 29.16 -36.52 45.49
N LEU A 63 28.49 -35.47 45.00
CA LEU A 63 27.09 -35.14 45.26
C LEU A 63 26.34 -35.32 43.93
N GLY A 64 25.09 -35.80 43.93
CA GLY A 64 24.31 -35.98 42.68
C GLY A 64 24.66 -37.24 41.85
N VAL A 65 24.77 -38.40 42.51
CA VAL A 65 25.03 -39.68 41.81
C VAL A 65 23.89 -40.03 40.86
N LEU A 66 22.63 -39.84 41.28
CA LEU A 66 21.44 -40.13 40.47
C LEU A 66 21.43 -39.29 39.18
N THR A 67 21.67 -37.97 39.30
CA THR A 67 21.77 -37.07 38.14
C THR A 67 22.83 -37.55 37.18
N SER A 68 24.06 -37.80 37.65
CA SER A 68 25.18 -38.24 36.80
C SER A 68 24.89 -39.55 36.04
N VAL A 69 24.28 -40.51 36.72
CA VAL A 69 23.88 -41.80 36.15
C VAL A 69 22.76 -41.61 35.12
N VAL A 70 21.75 -40.81 35.45
CA VAL A 70 20.66 -40.45 34.51
C VAL A 70 21.23 -39.71 33.29
N SER A 71 22.21 -38.82 33.46
CA SER A 71 22.87 -38.10 32.35
C SER A 71 23.55 -39.06 31.39
N VAL A 72 24.37 -39.99 31.91
CA VAL A 72 25.07 -40.98 31.08
C VAL A 72 24.09 -41.90 30.37
N ILE A 73 22.97 -42.27 31.01
CA ILE A 73 21.90 -43.04 30.38
C ILE A 73 21.23 -42.23 29.26
N ARG A 74 20.95 -40.94 29.47
CA ARG A 74 20.34 -40.08 28.45
C ARG A 74 21.26 -39.89 27.24
N VAL A 75 22.56 -39.75 27.47
CA VAL A 75 23.53 -39.54 26.38
C VAL A 75 23.84 -40.85 25.65
N CYS A 76 24.28 -41.88 26.37
CA CYS A 76 24.85 -43.12 25.81
C CYS A 76 23.97 -44.37 25.98
N GLY A 77 22.82 -44.27 26.65
CA GLY A 77 21.95 -45.43 26.93
C GLY A 77 21.28 -46.01 25.68
N SER A 78 20.97 -47.30 25.73
CA SER A 78 20.15 -47.97 24.70
C SER A 78 18.71 -47.41 24.71
N SER A 79 17.98 -47.62 23.62
CA SER A 79 16.58 -47.15 23.50
C SER A 79 15.69 -47.64 24.65
N SER A 80 15.94 -48.83 25.20
CA SER A 80 15.23 -49.36 26.36
C SER A 80 15.57 -48.64 27.67
N LEU A 81 16.84 -48.27 27.88
CA LEU A 81 17.29 -47.50 29.04
C LEU A 81 16.82 -46.04 28.99
N LYS A 82 16.84 -45.44 27.80
CA LYS A 82 16.25 -44.12 27.54
C LYS A 82 14.75 -44.13 27.79
N ALA A 83 14.04 -45.19 27.40
CA ALA A 83 12.60 -45.35 27.68
C ALA A 83 12.32 -45.58 29.18
N PHE A 84 13.20 -46.27 29.91
CA PHE A 84 13.10 -46.46 31.35
C PHE A 84 13.21 -45.14 32.12
N VAL A 85 14.14 -44.28 31.74
CA VAL A 85 14.30 -42.93 32.29
C VAL A 85 13.19 -41.98 31.78
N GLY A 86 12.83 -42.09 30.50
CA GLY A 86 11.90 -41.19 29.81
C GLY A 86 10.41 -41.40 30.12
N ARG A 87 10.04 -42.40 30.93
CA ARG A 87 8.66 -42.49 31.48
C ARG A 87 8.39 -41.48 32.60
N ALA A 88 9.41 -40.84 33.15
CA ALA A 88 9.24 -39.53 33.78
C ALA A 88 9.21 -38.50 32.65
N GLN A 89 8.02 -38.25 32.09
CA GLN A 89 7.79 -37.04 31.31
C GLN A 89 8.12 -35.87 32.23
N GLU A 90 9.28 -35.25 32.04
CA GLU A 90 9.53 -33.90 32.52
C GLU A 90 8.36 -33.07 31.98
N GLY A 91 7.60 -32.44 32.89
CA GLY A 91 6.56 -31.52 32.46
C GLY A 91 7.16 -30.49 31.50
N PRO A 92 6.36 -29.88 30.62
CA PRO A 92 6.84 -28.94 29.59
C PRO A 92 7.59 -27.70 30.14
N ALA A 93 7.80 -27.58 31.46
CA ALA A 93 8.26 -26.40 32.19
C ALA A 93 9.73 -26.38 32.64
N GLU A 94 10.44 -27.51 32.72
CA GLU A 94 11.87 -27.55 33.09
C GLU A 94 12.71 -27.99 31.88
N ALA A 95 13.00 -27.04 31.00
CA ALA A 95 13.87 -27.26 29.86
C ALA A 95 15.31 -27.60 30.30
N GLU A 96 15.79 -28.83 30.02
CA GLU A 96 17.23 -29.23 30.15
C GLU A 96 17.47 -30.70 29.67
N SER A 97 17.41 -30.99 28.36
CA SER A 97 17.45 -32.40 27.88
C SER A 97 18.85 -33.00 27.61
N GLU A 98 19.92 -32.20 27.47
CA GLU A 98 21.28 -32.74 27.27
C GLU A 98 22.33 -32.04 28.16
N LEU A 99 23.07 -32.85 28.92
CA LEU A 99 24.09 -32.41 29.88
C LEU A 99 25.51 -32.48 29.27
N LEU A 100 25.64 -32.04 28.02
CA LEU A 100 26.88 -32.06 27.22
C LEU A 100 27.34 -30.65 26.85
N PRO A 101 28.62 -30.36 26.61
CA PRO A 101 29.06 -29.03 26.17
C PRO A 101 28.64 -28.67 24.72
N CYS A 102 27.96 -29.58 24.00
CA CYS A 102 27.51 -29.38 22.62
C CYS A 102 26.04 -28.96 22.51
N VAL A 103 25.73 -28.24 21.44
CA VAL A 103 24.36 -27.98 20.95
C VAL A 103 24.03 -28.96 19.82
N SER A 104 22.76 -29.27 19.60
CA SER A 104 22.32 -30.23 18.58
C SER A 104 21.11 -29.72 17.80
N GLU A 105 20.65 -30.48 16.80
CA GLU A 105 19.42 -30.16 16.07
C GLU A 105 18.18 -30.04 16.98
N SER A 106 18.15 -30.76 18.11
CA SER A 106 17.03 -30.78 19.06
C SER A 106 17.23 -29.89 20.30
N THR A 107 18.43 -29.33 20.49
CA THR A 107 18.82 -28.61 21.71
C THR A 107 19.57 -27.32 21.39
N ALA A 108 19.09 -26.20 21.93
CA ALA A 108 19.69 -24.88 21.77
C ALA A 108 19.91 -24.18 23.12
N GLU A 109 20.70 -23.11 23.11
CA GLU A 109 21.01 -22.31 24.30
C GLU A 109 20.41 -20.90 24.16
N LEU A 110 19.70 -20.45 25.21
CA LEU A 110 19.14 -19.10 25.32
C LEU A 110 19.66 -18.40 26.58
N PHE A 111 19.71 -17.07 26.54
CA PHE A 111 20.01 -16.26 27.71
C PHE A 111 18.76 -15.99 28.55
N ASN A 112 18.89 -16.15 29.87
CA ASN A 112 17.85 -15.81 30.84
C ASN A 112 18.48 -15.08 32.06
N ASP A 113 18.20 -13.77 32.18
CA ASP A 113 18.56 -12.87 33.29
C ASP A 113 19.82 -13.21 34.11
N GLY A 114 20.97 -13.31 33.42
CA GLY A 114 22.28 -13.52 34.03
C GLY A 114 22.78 -14.96 34.00
N GLY A 115 22.05 -15.86 33.33
CA GLY A 115 22.44 -17.24 33.06
C GLY A 115 22.14 -17.66 31.61
N ILE A 116 22.66 -18.82 31.22
CA ILE A 116 22.34 -19.50 29.96
C ILE A 116 21.50 -20.71 30.32
N ALA A 117 20.34 -20.85 29.69
CA ALA A 117 19.45 -21.98 29.84
C ALA A 117 19.41 -22.79 28.55
N ARG A 118 19.21 -24.11 28.67
CA ARG A 118 19.10 -25.01 27.52
C ARG A 118 17.66 -25.32 27.25
N VAL A 119 17.26 -25.16 26.00
CA VAL A 119 15.88 -25.34 25.59
C VAL A 119 15.72 -26.38 24.48
N PHE A 120 14.55 -26.99 24.46
CA PHE A 120 14.17 -27.94 23.42
C PHE A 120 13.76 -27.20 22.15
N GLY A 121 14.17 -27.72 21.00
CA GLY A 121 13.86 -27.15 19.70
C GLY A 121 14.83 -26.05 19.26
N ARG A 122 14.43 -25.30 18.23
CA ARG A 122 15.21 -24.20 17.64
C ARG A 122 14.53 -22.86 17.96
N PRO A 123 14.77 -22.28 19.14
CA PRO A 123 14.28 -20.95 19.47
C PRO A 123 14.89 -19.90 18.54
N LYS A 124 14.28 -18.71 18.50
CA LYS A 124 14.75 -17.59 17.68
C LYS A 124 16.03 -17.03 18.32
N ILE A 125 17.19 -17.42 17.80
CA ILE A 125 18.48 -16.82 18.14
C ILE A 125 19.38 -16.84 16.92
N VAL A 126 20.04 -15.72 16.63
CA VAL A 126 20.91 -15.57 15.45
C VAL A 126 22.32 -15.20 15.90
N GLU A 127 23.29 -15.84 15.26
CA GLU A 127 24.69 -15.46 15.32
C GLU A 127 25.07 -14.66 14.08
N ILE A 128 25.53 -13.43 14.30
CA ILE A 128 25.85 -12.47 13.25
C ILE A 128 27.34 -12.15 13.32
N VAL A 129 28.04 -12.41 12.23
CA VAL A 129 29.47 -12.11 12.09
C VAL A 129 29.61 -10.87 11.22
N ALA A 130 30.31 -9.86 11.72
CA ALA A 130 30.70 -8.69 10.95
C ALA A 130 32.22 -8.72 10.71
N TRP A 131 32.66 -8.57 9.47
CA TRP A 131 34.09 -8.55 9.12
C TRP A 131 34.43 -7.42 8.16
N GLU A 132 35.68 -6.95 8.22
CA GLU A 132 36.20 -5.99 7.25
C GLU A 132 36.34 -6.68 5.88
N ASP A 133 35.77 -6.06 4.85
CA ASP A 133 35.97 -6.46 3.46
C ASP A 133 36.41 -5.26 2.63
N VAL A 134 37.28 -5.49 1.67
CA VAL A 134 37.77 -4.43 0.77
C VAL A 134 37.02 -4.59 -0.54
N ASP A 135 36.22 -3.59 -0.89
CA ASP A 135 35.52 -3.62 -2.16
C ASP A 135 36.54 -3.50 -3.30
N HIS A 136 36.66 -4.56 -4.10
CA HIS A 136 37.67 -4.67 -5.16
C HIS A 136 37.50 -3.59 -6.26
N ASN A 137 36.31 -2.98 -6.36
CA ASN A 137 36.01 -1.96 -7.37
C ASN A 137 36.33 -0.53 -6.91
N THR A 138 36.18 -0.23 -5.62
CA THR A 138 36.35 1.13 -5.06
C THR A 138 37.59 1.27 -4.18
N GLY A 139 38.17 0.17 -3.70
CA GLY A 139 39.29 0.16 -2.76
C GLY A 139 38.92 0.62 -1.34
N GLU A 140 37.64 0.91 -1.08
CA GLU A 140 37.16 1.34 0.23
C GLU A 140 37.01 0.14 1.17
N LYS A 141 37.36 0.36 2.45
CA LYS A 141 37.15 -0.62 3.52
C LYS A 141 35.68 -0.58 3.94
N GLY A 142 34.92 -1.60 3.55
CA GLY A 142 33.54 -1.81 3.97
C GLY A 142 33.43 -2.78 5.14
N THR A 143 32.36 -2.68 5.91
CA THR A 143 31.97 -3.72 6.87
C THR A 143 30.92 -4.60 6.21
N LYS A 144 31.14 -5.91 6.18
CA LYS A 144 30.18 -6.89 5.68
C LYS A 144 29.62 -7.69 6.84
N ILE A 145 28.33 -8.02 6.76
CA ILE A 145 27.59 -8.76 7.78
C ILE A 145 27.07 -10.07 7.16
N GLY A 146 27.17 -11.18 7.89
CA GLY A 146 26.67 -12.47 7.45
C GLY A 146 26.67 -13.52 8.56
N THR A 147 26.31 -14.75 8.19
CA THR A 147 26.44 -15.90 9.10
C THR A 147 27.89 -16.35 9.22
N LEU A 148 28.22 -17.13 10.25
CA LEU A 148 29.55 -17.76 10.36
C LEU A 148 29.87 -18.65 9.15
N LYS A 149 28.84 -19.28 8.56
CA LYS A 149 28.96 -20.08 7.33
C LYS A 149 29.38 -19.23 6.14
N ASP A 150 28.82 -18.02 6.00
CA ASP A 150 29.19 -17.08 4.94
C ASP A 150 30.62 -16.58 5.12
N ALA A 151 31.00 -16.27 6.36
CA ALA A 151 32.37 -15.85 6.70
C ALA A 151 33.42 -16.94 6.39
N LEU A 152 33.08 -18.22 6.56
CA LEU A 152 33.94 -19.35 6.19
C LEU A 152 34.03 -19.53 4.67
N LYS A 153 32.90 -19.41 3.94
CA LYS A 153 32.90 -19.48 2.46
C LYS A 153 33.78 -18.40 1.85
N GLU A 154 33.77 -17.20 2.42
CA GLU A 154 34.55 -16.05 1.96
C GLU A 154 35.98 -16.01 2.53
N LYS A 155 36.40 -17.06 3.26
CA LYS A 155 37.73 -17.17 3.89
C LYS A 155 38.06 -16.01 4.84
N ALA A 156 37.05 -15.37 5.41
CA ALA A 156 37.24 -14.41 6.50
C ALA A 156 37.59 -15.13 7.81
N TRP A 157 37.18 -16.39 7.95
CA TRP A 157 37.46 -17.29 9.06
C TRP A 157 38.05 -18.62 8.56
N SER A 158 38.85 -19.27 9.40
CA SER A 158 39.47 -20.58 9.15
C SER A 158 39.22 -21.54 10.31
N CYS A 159 39.25 -22.85 10.04
CA CYS A 159 39.07 -23.89 11.05
C CYS A 159 40.29 -24.83 11.07
N ASP A 160 40.76 -25.18 12.26
CA ASP A 160 41.79 -26.20 12.45
C ASP A 160 41.14 -27.60 12.40
N GLY A 161 40.96 -28.20 11.21
CA GLY A 161 40.40 -29.55 11.04
C GLY A 161 40.40 -30.10 9.60
N GLU A 162 40.32 -31.44 9.46
CA GLU A 162 40.37 -32.15 8.15
C GLU A 162 39.05 -32.10 7.34
N VAL A 163 37.91 -31.77 7.97
CA VAL A 163 36.58 -31.75 7.32
C VAL A 163 36.19 -30.30 6.97
N PRO A 164 35.76 -30.00 5.73
CA PRO A 164 35.29 -28.67 5.36
C PRO A 164 34.08 -28.26 6.20
N PRO A 165 34.16 -27.20 7.04
CA PRO A 165 33.11 -26.87 8.01
C PRO A 165 31.80 -26.37 7.37
N SER A 166 31.81 -26.05 6.07
CA SER A 166 30.64 -25.59 5.30
C SER A 166 29.52 -26.64 5.17
N GLU A 167 29.82 -27.91 5.44
CA GLU A 167 28.90 -29.04 5.33
C GLU A 167 28.24 -29.42 6.66
N LEU A 168 28.58 -28.75 7.77
CA LEU A 168 28.02 -29.06 9.10
C LEU A 168 26.66 -28.33 9.30
N PRO A 169 25.53 -29.06 9.46
CA PRO A 169 24.21 -28.45 9.63
C PRO A 169 24.03 -27.77 11.00
N GLU A 170 24.81 -28.16 12.01
CA GLU A 170 24.72 -27.62 13.38
C GLU A 170 25.52 -26.33 13.55
N LEU A 171 26.19 -25.83 12.49
CA LEU A 171 27.01 -24.62 12.55
C LEU A 171 26.18 -23.36 12.87
N ASP A 172 24.92 -23.33 12.44
CA ASP A 172 24.04 -22.17 12.56
C ASP A 172 23.45 -21.97 13.99
N ILE A 173 23.57 -22.98 14.88
CA ILE A 173 23.03 -22.93 16.26
C ILE A 173 24.07 -22.38 17.24
N PRO A 174 23.93 -21.18 17.84
CA PRO A 174 24.97 -20.61 18.69
C PRO A 174 25.24 -21.46 19.94
N ASN A 175 26.51 -21.59 20.32
CA ASN A 175 26.93 -22.23 21.57
C ASN A 175 27.37 -21.14 22.56
N LEU A 176 26.41 -20.61 23.31
CA LEU A 176 26.60 -19.46 24.21
C LEU A 176 27.46 -19.83 25.41
N SER A 177 27.34 -21.05 25.94
CA SER A 177 28.04 -21.50 27.14
C SER A 177 29.56 -21.47 26.95
N LEU A 178 30.06 -22.03 25.84
CA LEU A 178 31.49 -22.08 25.55
C LEU A 178 32.08 -20.73 25.11
N ASN A 179 31.33 -19.92 24.35
CA ASN A 179 31.85 -18.70 23.75
C ASN A 179 31.62 -17.45 24.59
N LYS A 180 30.62 -17.44 25.47
CA LYS A 180 30.24 -16.26 26.26
C LYS A 180 30.06 -16.56 27.75
N GLY A 181 29.51 -17.72 28.10
CA GLY A 181 29.14 -18.08 29.47
C GLY A 181 30.30 -18.30 30.44
N ILE A 182 31.49 -18.68 29.95
CA ILE A 182 32.61 -19.11 30.80
C ILE A 182 33.78 -18.13 30.72
N LYS A 183 34.02 -17.37 31.80
CA LYS A 183 35.36 -16.78 32.07
C LYS A 183 36.21 -17.85 32.76
N ARG A 184 37.09 -18.51 32.00
CA ARG A 184 37.97 -19.54 32.57
C ARG A 184 38.92 -18.92 33.59
N ARG A 185 38.81 -19.34 34.86
CA ARG A 185 39.82 -19.03 35.87
C ARG A 185 41.13 -19.71 35.52
N ASP A 186 42.22 -19.13 36.01
CA ASP A 186 43.55 -19.68 35.80
C ASP A 186 43.61 -21.15 36.22
N GLN A 187 44.29 -21.97 35.42
CA GLN A 187 44.36 -23.41 35.59
C GLN A 187 44.96 -23.80 36.95
N PHE A 188 45.72 -22.88 37.55
CA PHE A 188 46.17 -22.95 38.94
C PHE A 188 45.05 -23.27 39.95
N TRP A 189 43.89 -22.60 39.85
CA TRP A 189 42.78 -22.80 40.80
C TRP A 189 42.16 -24.19 40.71
N PHE A 190 42.08 -24.75 39.51
CA PHE A 190 41.60 -26.12 39.31
C PHE A 190 42.56 -27.14 39.92
N HIS A 191 43.87 -26.94 39.80
CA HIS A 191 44.86 -27.80 40.46
C HIS A 191 44.74 -27.72 41.99
N CYS A 192 44.60 -26.52 42.55
CA CYS A 192 44.38 -26.33 43.99
C CYS A 192 43.12 -27.05 44.48
N ALA A 193 42.02 -26.95 43.74
CA ALA A 193 40.77 -27.64 44.07
C ALA A 193 40.89 -29.17 44.02
N ALA A 194 41.59 -29.71 43.02
CA ALA A 194 41.84 -31.15 42.91
C ALA A 194 42.70 -31.66 44.09
N ILE A 195 43.76 -30.93 44.46
CA ILE A 195 44.61 -31.28 45.62
C ILE A 195 43.80 -31.24 46.92
N LEU A 196 43.02 -30.17 47.14
CA LEU A 196 42.19 -30.00 48.32
C LEU A 196 41.13 -31.11 48.42
N GLY A 197 40.44 -31.43 47.33
CA GLY A 197 39.47 -32.52 47.30
C GLY A 197 40.10 -33.89 47.62
N GLY A 198 41.32 -34.15 47.11
CA GLY A 198 42.08 -35.35 47.46
C GLY A 198 42.47 -35.40 48.95
N LEU A 199 42.88 -34.28 49.53
CA LEU A 199 43.18 -34.16 50.96
C LEU A 199 41.94 -34.38 51.83
N LEU A 200 40.81 -33.79 51.47
CA LEU A 200 39.55 -33.97 52.20
C LEU A 200 39.10 -35.43 52.19
N GLN A 201 39.09 -36.07 51.01
CA GLN A 201 38.65 -37.46 50.88
C GLN A 201 39.61 -38.46 51.53
N SER A 202 40.91 -38.22 51.48
CA SER A 202 41.89 -39.04 52.22
C SER A 202 41.77 -38.86 53.74
N SER A 203 41.45 -37.64 54.19
CA SER A 203 41.24 -37.33 55.62
C SER A 203 40.02 -38.05 56.20
N THR A 204 38.91 -38.18 55.46
CA THR A 204 37.73 -38.92 55.94
C THR A 204 37.99 -40.42 56.05
N ILE A 205 38.76 -40.99 55.11
CA ILE A 205 39.19 -42.40 55.17
C ILE A 205 40.14 -42.62 56.35
N MET A 206 41.12 -41.73 56.55
CA MET A 206 42.04 -41.78 57.69
C MET A 206 41.29 -41.64 59.02
N TYR A 207 40.30 -40.75 59.08
CA TYR A 207 39.44 -40.59 60.26
C TYR A 207 38.64 -41.86 60.55
N ALA A 208 38.10 -42.53 59.52
CA ALA A 208 37.46 -43.82 59.67
C ALA A 208 38.44 -44.88 60.24
N VAL A 209 39.69 -44.94 59.77
CA VAL A 209 40.74 -45.82 60.32
C VAL A 209 40.95 -45.56 61.81
N LEU A 210 41.06 -44.29 62.20
CA LEU A 210 41.27 -43.89 63.59
C LEU A 210 40.11 -44.31 64.50
N THR A 211 38.87 -44.12 64.05
CA THR A 211 37.67 -44.49 64.83
C THR A 211 37.51 -46.00 65.02
N VAL A 212 37.90 -46.81 64.03
CA VAL A 212 37.68 -48.26 64.03
C VAL A 212 38.83 -49.04 64.66
N PHE A 213 40.08 -48.69 64.35
CA PHE A 213 41.25 -49.48 64.77
C PHE A 213 42.04 -48.87 65.92
N VAL A 214 42.06 -47.53 66.04
CA VAL A 214 42.93 -46.85 67.02
C VAL A 214 42.18 -46.49 68.30
N TYR A 215 40.94 -46.00 68.19
CA TYR A 215 40.11 -45.60 69.34
C TYR A 215 38.72 -46.27 69.40
N PRO A 216 38.62 -47.61 69.32
CA PRO A 216 37.33 -48.31 69.26
C PRO A 216 36.47 -48.15 70.52
N GLN A 217 37.08 -47.85 71.67
CA GLN A 217 36.34 -47.66 72.94
C GLN A 217 35.67 -46.28 73.07
N HIS A 218 36.18 -45.25 72.38
CA HIS A 218 35.65 -43.88 72.46
C HIS A 218 34.55 -43.61 71.42
N PHE A 219 34.47 -44.43 70.38
CA PHE A 219 33.56 -44.24 69.24
C PHE A 219 32.68 -45.49 69.05
N GLN A 220 31.81 -45.77 70.04
CA GLN A 220 30.83 -46.85 69.99
C GLN A 220 29.53 -46.38 69.32
N LYS A 221 28.81 -47.30 68.67
CA LYS A 221 27.51 -47.04 68.05
C LYS A 221 26.45 -47.82 68.82
N ASP A 222 25.49 -47.13 69.43
CA ASP A 222 24.42 -47.73 70.27
C ASP A 222 24.98 -48.64 71.38
N ASP A 223 26.03 -48.18 72.09
CA ASP A 223 26.79 -48.91 73.11
C ASP A 223 27.41 -50.26 72.65
N LYS A 224 27.55 -50.43 71.32
CA LYS A 224 28.18 -51.60 70.69
C LYS A 224 29.40 -51.18 69.86
N ALA A 225 30.33 -52.12 69.71
CA ALA A 225 31.47 -51.94 68.81
C ALA A 225 31.01 -51.83 67.35
N VAL A 226 31.72 -51.01 66.56
CA VAL A 226 31.48 -50.82 65.13
C VAL A 226 31.44 -52.17 64.41
N ALA A 227 30.47 -52.37 63.53
CA ALA A 227 30.31 -53.62 62.80
C ALA A 227 31.54 -53.91 61.91
N SER A 228 32.05 -55.15 61.95
CA SER A 228 33.29 -55.54 61.26
C SER A 228 33.23 -55.38 59.73
N TYR A 229 32.03 -55.41 59.16
CA TYR A 229 31.82 -55.18 57.72
C TYR A 229 31.89 -53.69 57.33
N ALA A 230 31.69 -52.76 58.27
CA ALA A 230 31.39 -51.37 57.96
C ALA A 230 32.58 -50.63 57.29
N PHE A 231 33.78 -50.80 57.85
CA PHE A 231 34.98 -50.14 57.34
C PHE A 231 35.46 -50.67 55.97
N PRO A 232 35.56 -51.99 55.74
CA PRO A 232 35.89 -52.53 54.42
C PRO A 232 34.89 -52.11 53.34
N LEU A 233 33.58 -52.14 53.63
CA LEU A 233 32.54 -51.71 52.69
C LEU A 233 32.62 -50.20 52.40
N TYR A 234 32.96 -49.37 53.38
CA TYR A 234 33.15 -47.93 53.19
C TYR A 234 34.30 -47.61 52.22
N ILE A 235 35.47 -48.26 52.38
CA ILE A 235 36.62 -48.01 51.48
C ILE A 235 36.35 -48.54 50.06
N ILE A 236 35.85 -49.78 49.95
CA ILE A 236 35.53 -50.38 48.66
C ILE A 236 34.44 -49.55 47.96
N GLY A 237 33.40 -49.14 48.68
CA GLY A 237 32.36 -48.27 48.17
C GLY A 237 32.88 -46.92 47.69
N THR A 238 33.69 -46.22 48.51
CA THR A 238 34.23 -44.90 48.19
C THR A 238 35.13 -44.92 46.95
N THR A 239 35.96 -45.95 46.80
CA THR A 239 36.86 -46.12 45.64
C THR A 239 36.10 -46.46 44.35
N LEU A 240 35.14 -47.39 44.43
CA LEU A 240 34.27 -47.73 43.30
C LEU A 240 33.40 -46.55 42.86
N LEU A 241 32.90 -45.76 43.81
CA LEU A 241 32.11 -44.58 43.52
C LEU A 241 32.95 -43.49 42.86
N PHE A 242 34.17 -43.21 43.35
CA PHE A 242 35.08 -42.25 42.71
C PHE A 242 35.39 -42.66 41.26
N LEU A 243 35.81 -43.92 41.04
CA LEU A 243 36.13 -44.42 39.69
C LEU A 243 34.91 -44.36 38.77
N GLY A 244 33.75 -44.79 39.27
CA GLY A 244 32.51 -44.73 38.52
C GLY A 244 32.15 -43.30 38.11
N MET A 245 32.20 -42.35 39.05
CA MET A 245 31.86 -40.94 38.79
C MET A 245 32.85 -40.27 37.83
N PHE A 246 34.14 -40.59 37.93
CA PHE A 246 35.16 -40.16 36.98
C PHE A 246 34.85 -40.66 35.56
N PHE A 247 34.55 -41.95 35.41
CA PHE A 247 34.20 -42.52 34.11
C PHE A 247 32.87 -41.98 33.57
N CYS A 248 31.89 -41.67 34.43
CA CYS A 248 30.66 -40.98 34.01
C CYS A 248 30.98 -39.64 33.34
N ALA A 249 31.76 -38.79 34.00
CA ALA A 249 32.16 -37.49 33.45
C ALA A 249 33.04 -37.63 32.19
N PHE A 250 33.98 -38.58 32.21
CA PHE A 250 34.88 -38.84 31.09
C PHE A 250 34.16 -39.33 29.82
N ILE A 251 33.14 -40.19 29.97
CA ILE A 251 32.31 -40.65 28.84
C ILE A 251 31.53 -39.46 28.26
N MET A 252 30.98 -38.60 29.11
CA MET A 252 30.23 -37.43 28.65
C MET A 252 31.12 -36.41 27.93
N GLU A 253 32.31 -36.09 28.46
CA GLU A 253 33.29 -35.22 27.78
C GLU A 253 33.59 -35.73 26.35
N ARG A 254 33.89 -37.03 26.21
CA ARG A 254 34.26 -37.64 24.91
C ARG A 254 33.11 -37.85 23.93
N SER A 255 31.87 -37.70 24.38
CA SER A 255 30.71 -37.79 23.48
C SER A 255 30.55 -36.54 22.59
N SER A 256 31.36 -35.51 22.82
CA SER A 256 31.42 -34.28 22.03
C SER A 256 32.79 -34.07 21.36
N LYS A 257 32.80 -33.40 20.21
CA LYS A 257 33.98 -32.97 19.47
C LYS A 257 33.96 -31.45 19.33
N GLU A 258 35.11 -30.84 19.61
CA GLU A 258 35.29 -29.40 19.51
C GLU A 258 36.00 -29.02 18.23
N PHE A 259 35.50 -27.97 17.58
CA PHE A 259 36.10 -27.31 16.43
C PHE A 259 36.51 -25.90 16.84
N TYR A 260 37.77 -25.56 16.58
CA TYR A 260 38.34 -24.26 16.87
C TYR A 260 38.41 -23.44 15.59
N LEU A 261 37.73 -22.29 15.61
CA LEU A 261 37.62 -21.36 14.48
C LEU A 261 38.37 -20.07 14.82
N LYS A 262 39.13 -19.55 13.85
CA LYS A 262 39.97 -18.36 13.99
C LYS A 262 39.64 -17.34 12.91
N ALA A 263 39.67 -16.06 13.28
CA ALA A 263 39.43 -14.96 12.36
C ALA A 263 40.69 -14.61 11.55
N GLU A 264 40.64 -14.70 10.22
CA GLU A 264 41.71 -14.28 9.31
C GLU A 264 41.62 -12.79 8.96
N LYS A 265 40.39 -12.30 8.83
CA LYS A 265 40.05 -10.87 8.68
C LYS A 265 39.59 -10.29 10.02
N PRO A 266 39.81 -8.98 10.28
CA PRO A 266 39.30 -8.34 11.48
C PRO A 266 37.78 -8.52 11.54
N SER A 267 37.30 -9.16 12.61
CA SER A 267 35.90 -9.56 12.72
C SER A 267 35.31 -9.21 14.09
N LYS A 268 33.99 -9.30 14.22
CA LYS A 268 33.21 -9.27 15.46
C LYS A 268 32.03 -10.23 15.36
N ILE A 269 31.64 -10.80 16.49
CA ILE A 269 30.48 -11.70 16.60
C ILE A 269 29.45 -11.07 17.54
N TYR A 270 28.20 -11.08 17.09
CA TYR A 270 27.02 -10.64 17.81
C TYR A 270 26.05 -11.81 17.96
N TRP A 271 25.48 -11.96 19.16
CA TRP A 271 24.40 -12.91 19.42
C TRP A 271 23.13 -12.13 19.72
N LEU A 272 22.11 -12.34 18.88
CA LEU A 272 20.83 -11.64 18.94
C LEU A 272 19.72 -12.63 19.25
N GLN A 273 19.04 -12.42 20.37
CA GLN A 273 17.88 -13.18 20.82
C GLN A 273 16.72 -12.20 21.02
N PRO A 274 15.60 -12.31 20.26
CA PRO A 274 14.42 -11.50 20.48
C PRO A 274 13.78 -11.77 21.84
N GLY A 275 13.10 -10.76 22.36
CA GLY A 275 12.36 -10.88 23.63
C GLY A 275 11.03 -11.60 23.50
N ASN A 276 10.42 -11.92 24.66
CA ASN A 276 9.12 -12.58 24.78
C ASN A 276 9.02 -13.87 23.95
N GLN A 277 10.07 -14.69 23.98
CA GLN A 277 10.03 -16.03 23.40
C GLN A 277 9.47 -17.01 24.43
N ASP A 278 8.32 -17.58 24.11
CA ASP A 278 7.70 -18.62 24.92
C ASP A 278 8.31 -19.98 24.54
N VAL A 279 9.03 -20.61 25.47
CA VAL A 279 9.53 -21.97 25.30
C VAL A 279 9.09 -22.81 26.49
N GLY A 280 8.05 -23.62 26.27
CA GLY A 280 7.36 -24.30 27.36
C GLY A 280 6.60 -23.29 28.24
N ASP A 281 6.79 -23.36 29.55
CA ASP A 281 6.18 -22.45 30.53
C ASP A 281 7.09 -21.25 30.90
N GLN A 282 8.21 -21.06 30.19
CA GLN A 282 9.19 -20.00 30.46
C GLN A 282 9.22 -18.96 29.34
N VAL A 283 9.32 -17.68 29.73
CA VAL A 283 9.43 -16.54 28.83
C VAL A 283 10.87 -16.02 28.85
N PHE A 284 11.50 -15.98 27.68
CA PHE A 284 12.88 -15.51 27.52
C PHE A 284 12.94 -14.04 27.09
N ASN A 285 13.80 -13.27 27.76
CA ASN A 285 13.96 -11.83 27.53
C ASN A 285 14.90 -11.51 26.35
N ALA A 286 14.79 -10.29 25.82
CA ALA A 286 15.65 -9.78 24.76
C ALA A 286 17.13 -9.75 25.19
N PHE A 287 18.01 -10.23 24.31
CA PHE A 287 19.43 -10.32 24.59
C PHE A 287 20.28 -9.98 23.37
N LEU A 288 21.22 -9.06 23.58
CA LEU A 288 22.30 -8.74 22.66
C LEU A 288 23.63 -8.77 23.38
N ALA A 289 24.51 -9.66 22.94
CA ALA A 289 25.89 -9.75 23.42
C ALA A 289 26.91 -9.63 22.29
N VAL A 290 28.08 -9.12 22.65
CA VAL A 290 29.26 -9.02 21.81
C VAL A 290 30.39 -9.82 22.45
N ASN A 291 31.22 -10.46 21.62
CA ASN A 291 32.35 -11.26 22.09
C ASN A 291 33.41 -10.40 22.85
N GLU A 292 33.60 -9.14 22.45
CA GLU A 292 34.54 -8.19 23.07
C GLU A 292 33.81 -7.00 23.75
N GLY A 293 34.51 -6.21 24.57
CA GLY A 293 33.95 -5.05 25.29
C GLY A 293 33.36 -3.96 24.37
N PRO A 294 32.51 -3.06 24.90
CA PRO A 294 31.64 -2.16 24.11
C PRO A 294 32.35 -1.24 23.10
N ASN A 295 33.62 -0.91 23.34
CA ASN A 295 34.41 0.02 22.51
C ASN A 295 35.58 -0.68 21.77
N SER A 296 35.61 -2.01 21.75
CA SER A 296 36.63 -2.77 21.02
C SER A 296 36.51 -2.53 19.52
N SER A 297 37.63 -2.40 18.80
CA SER A 297 37.65 -2.44 17.32
C SER A 297 37.56 -3.88 16.82
N MET A 298 37.35 -4.10 15.52
CA MET A 298 37.39 -5.45 14.95
C MET A 298 38.78 -6.08 15.13
N THR A 299 38.84 -7.35 15.53
CA THR A 299 40.10 -7.99 15.93
C THR A 299 40.30 -9.31 15.19
N LYS A 300 41.56 -9.63 14.84
CA LYS A 300 41.97 -10.94 14.29
C LYS A 300 42.26 -12.01 15.35
N LYS A 301 42.25 -11.63 16.64
CA LYS A 301 42.59 -12.50 17.77
C LYS A 301 41.40 -13.32 18.27
N LEU A 302 40.25 -13.18 17.62
CA LEU A 302 39.03 -13.90 17.99
C LEU A 302 39.22 -15.41 17.76
N ARG A 303 38.85 -16.18 18.78
CA ARG A 303 38.68 -17.63 18.70
C ARG A 303 37.22 -17.94 19.00
N TYR A 304 36.63 -18.80 18.18
CA TYR A 304 35.28 -19.29 18.37
C TYR A 304 35.33 -20.81 18.50
N ILE A 305 34.62 -21.35 19.49
CA ILE A 305 34.60 -22.77 19.81
C ILE A 305 33.22 -23.32 19.47
N LYS A 306 33.18 -24.34 18.63
CA LYS A 306 31.94 -25.07 18.33
C LYS A 306 32.07 -26.50 18.82
N SER A 307 31.14 -26.94 19.66
CA SER A 307 31.08 -28.35 20.11
C SER A 307 29.90 -29.06 19.47
N ILE A 308 30.17 -30.22 18.86
CA ILE A 308 29.23 -31.07 18.12
C ILE A 308 29.25 -32.49 18.70
N ARG A 309 28.11 -33.18 18.69
CA ARG A 309 27.99 -34.56 19.19
C ARG A 309 28.69 -35.57 18.27
N ASP A 310 29.59 -36.41 18.79
CA ASP A 310 30.22 -37.51 18.02
C ASP A 310 29.38 -38.79 18.12
N ARG A 311 28.55 -39.06 17.10
CA ARG A 311 27.66 -40.24 17.02
C ARG A 311 28.37 -41.60 17.06
N ARG A 312 29.70 -41.65 16.91
CA ARG A 312 30.46 -42.93 16.99
C ARG A 312 30.43 -43.57 18.37
N TYR A 313 30.19 -42.78 19.44
CA TYR A 313 30.10 -43.29 20.81
C TYR A 313 28.77 -43.96 21.16
N ASP A 314 27.75 -43.91 20.28
CA ASP A 314 26.45 -44.55 20.51
C ASP A 314 26.54 -46.10 20.57
N THR A 315 27.68 -46.71 20.22
CA THR A 315 27.88 -48.17 20.12
C THR A 315 28.66 -48.81 21.28
N LYS A 316 29.17 -48.03 22.24
CA LYS A 316 30.05 -48.52 23.32
C LYS A 316 29.32 -49.00 24.58
N TYR A 317 28.29 -49.82 24.42
CA TYR A 317 27.42 -50.24 25.53
C TYR A 317 28.16 -50.88 26.71
N LEU A 318 29.18 -51.71 26.44
CA LEU A 318 29.88 -52.46 27.50
C LEU A 318 30.63 -51.53 28.47
N GLU A 319 31.23 -50.45 27.97
CA GLU A 319 31.91 -49.44 28.79
C GLU A 319 30.87 -48.66 29.63
N THR A 320 29.73 -48.27 29.05
CA THR A 320 28.65 -47.55 29.74
C THR A 320 28.01 -48.37 30.86
N TYR A 321 27.66 -49.64 30.60
CA TYR A 321 27.08 -50.53 31.61
C TYR A 321 28.05 -50.80 32.76
N SER A 322 29.34 -51.03 32.46
CA SER A 322 30.36 -51.25 33.49
C SER A 322 30.50 -50.04 34.42
N THR A 323 30.50 -48.82 33.87
CA THR A 323 30.55 -47.59 34.65
C THR A 323 29.30 -47.41 35.52
N LEU A 324 28.10 -47.61 34.95
CA LEU A 324 26.83 -47.47 35.66
C LEU A 324 26.73 -48.41 36.87
N VAL A 325 27.08 -49.68 36.65
CA VAL A 325 27.09 -50.70 37.71
C VAL A 325 28.14 -50.36 38.76
N SER A 326 29.34 -49.92 38.37
CA SER A 326 30.38 -49.49 39.31
C SER A 326 29.95 -48.29 40.17
N THR A 327 29.29 -47.28 39.59
CA THR A 327 28.77 -46.13 40.34
C THR A 327 27.68 -46.52 41.33
N MET A 328 26.69 -47.29 40.90
CA MET A 328 25.56 -47.67 41.74
C MET A 328 25.99 -48.61 42.85
N LEU A 329 26.81 -49.62 42.54
CA LEU A 329 27.36 -50.55 43.52
C LEU A 329 28.28 -49.81 44.51
N GLY A 330 29.14 -48.92 44.02
CA GLY A 330 30.00 -48.09 44.87
C GLY A 330 29.21 -47.24 45.86
N PHE A 331 28.13 -46.59 45.41
CA PHE A 331 27.24 -45.80 46.26
C PHE A 331 26.57 -46.66 47.34
N ILE A 332 26.00 -47.81 46.96
CA ILE A 332 25.32 -48.72 47.89
C ILE A 332 26.30 -49.22 48.96
N LEU A 333 27.49 -49.69 48.56
CA LEU A 333 28.50 -50.19 49.50
C LEU A 333 29.04 -49.09 50.41
N GLN A 334 29.25 -47.88 49.88
CA GLN A 334 29.69 -46.73 50.67
C GLN A 334 28.63 -46.34 51.70
N PHE A 335 27.36 -46.31 51.31
CA PHE A 335 26.24 -45.98 52.19
C PHE A 335 26.07 -47.01 53.31
N ILE A 336 26.10 -48.31 52.99
CA ILE A 336 26.05 -49.40 53.99
C ILE A 336 27.25 -49.29 54.95
N GLY A 337 28.44 -49.03 54.42
CA GLY A 337 29.65 -48.84 55.21
C GLY A 337 29.55 -47.65 56.18
N LEU A 338 29.11 -46.49 55.68
CA LEU A 338 28.89 -45.28 56.50
C LEU A 338 27.83 -45.47 57.57
N ARG A 339 26.73 -46.17 57.25
CA ARG A 339 25.69 -46.48 58.23
C ARG A 339 26.23 -47.40 59.32
N GLY A 340 27.15 -48.30 59.02
CA GLY A 340 27.79 -49.15 60.02
C GLY A 340 28.85 -48.46 60.89
N LEU A 341 29.34 -47.27 60.49
CA LEU A 341 30.37 -46.49 61.17
C LEU A 341 29.78 -45.50 62.20
N HIS A 342 30.65 -44.90 63.02
CA HIS A 342 30.25 -43.86 63.97
C HIS A 342 29.75 -42.60 63.25
N ALA A 343 28.74 -41.92 63.80
CA ALA A 343 28.08 -40.76 63.19
C ALA A 343 29.05 -39.61 62.85
N SER A 344 30.15 -39.45 63.59
CA SER A 344 31.18 -38.43 63.30
C SER A 344 31.90 -38.67 61.97
N VAL A 345 32.07 -39.92 61.53
CA VAL A 345 32.67 -40.26 60.23
C VAL A 345 31.71 -39.91 59.10
N THR A 346 30.42 -40.21 59.28
CA THR A 346 29.36 -39.82 58.36
C THR A 346 29.24 -38.31 58.23
N LEU A 347 29.34 -37.57 59.36
CA LEU A 347 29.35 -36.11 59.36
C LEU A 347 30.60 -35.54 58.67
N ALA A 348 31.77 -36.16 58.86
CA ALA A 348 33.00 -35.76 58.18
C ALA A 348 32.94 -35.99 56.66
N GLN A 349 32.38 -37.12 56.22
CA GLN A 349 32.17 -37.42 54.80
C GLN A 349 31.14 -36.46 54.18
N LEU A 350 30.02 -36.20 54.87
CA LEU A 350 29.02 -35.22 54.44
C LEU A 350 29.64 -33.81 54.34
N GLY A 351 30.39 -33.39 55.36
CA GLY A 351 31.10 -32.10 55.37
C GLY A 351 32.11 -31.96 54.24
N SER A 352 32.87 -33.03 53.94
CA SER A 352 33.78 -33.08 52.78
C SER A 352 33.03 -32.91 51.46
N THR A 353 31.93 -33.65 51.25
CA THR A 353 31.11 -33.54 50.03
C THR A 353 30.48 -32.16 49.86
N PHE A 354 30.00 -31.55 50.94
CA PHE A 354 29.42 -30.21 50.92
C PHE A 354 30.47 -29.13 50.62
N LEU A 355 31.62 -29.19 51.29
CA LEU A 355 32.73 -28.26 51.05
C LEU A 355 33.23 -28.36 49.60
N MET A 356 33.39 -29.58 49.09
CA MET A 356 33.79 -29.79 47.69
C MET A 356 32.74 -29.27 46.71
N THR A 357 31.46 -29.36 47.03
CA THR A 357 30.37 -28.80 46.23
C THR A 357 30.45 -27.26 46.17
N ILE A 358 30.75 -26.60 47.30
CA ILE A 358 30.98 -25.14 47.35
C ILE A 358 32.18 -24.76 46.48
N ILE A 359 33.27 -25.51 46.56
CA ILE A 359 34.49 -25.27 45.75
C ILE A 359 34.18 -25.43 44.26
N ARG A 360 33.52 -26.52 43.84
CA ARG A 360 33.08 -26.73 42.45
C ARG A 360 32.24 -25.57 41.93
N THR A 361 31.31 -25.10 42.75
CA THR A 361 30.45 -23.95 42.42
C THR A 361 31.31 -22.69 42.27
N SER A 362 32.22 -22.44 43.21
CA SER A 362 33.08 -21.26 43.24
C SER A 362 34.12 -21.20 42.11
N LEU A 363 34.45 -22.35 41.50
CA LEU A 363 35.30 -22.39 40.30
C LEU A 363 34.58 -21.89 39.04
N ARG A 364 33.25 -21.86 39.04
CA ARG A 364 32.41 -21.53 37.88
C ARG A 364 31.39 -20.41 38.13
N THR A 365 31.65 -19.56 39.13
CA THR A 365 30.74 -18.47 39.56
C THR A 365 30.86 -17.16 38.78
N GLU A 366 31.83 -16.99 37.87
CA GLU A 366 31.91 -15.76 37.06
C GLU A 366 30.91 -15.80 35.89
N ARG A 367 29.66 -15.51 36.24
CA ARG A 367 28.53 -15.32 35.33
C ARG A 367 28.71 -14.05 34.49
N MET A 368 28.06 -14.01 33.33
CA MET A 368 27.81 -12.77 32.61
C MET A 368 27.18 -11.75 33.56
N THR A 369 27.82 -10.59 33.75
CA THR A 369 27.18 -9.53 34.53
C THR A 369 25.96 -9.01 33.75
N PRO A 370 24.88 -8.58 34.42
CA PRO A 370 23.70 -8.02 33.75
C PRO A 370 24.03 -6.84 32.81
N ASP A 371 25.17 -6.19 33.02
CA ASP A 371 25.65 -5.04 32.23
C ASP A 371 26.29 -5.41 30.88
N GLU A 372 26.50 -6.71 30.63
CA GLU A 372 26.95 -7.21 29.32
C GLU A 372 25.81 -7.26 28.28
N ASN A 373 24.54 -7.37 28.70
CA ASN A 373 23.39 -7.30 27.79
C ASN A 373 23.16 -5.85 27.34
N LYS A 374 23.40 -5.58 26.06
CA LYS A 374 23.30 -4.22 25.49
C LYS A 374 21.88 -3.71 25.32
N MET A 375 20.88 -4.59 25.35
CA MET A 375 19.47 -4.19 25.25
C MET A 375 18.86 -3.79 26.59
N LYS A 376 19.60 -3.82 27.72
CA LYS A 376 19.04 -3.59 29.06
C LYS A 376 18.29 -2.25 29.22
N GLY A 377 18.78 -1.19 28.59
CA GLY A 377 18.14 0.14 28.62
C GLY A 377 16.82 0.21 27.83
N ASP A 378 16.74 -0.54 26.73
CA ASP A 378 15.61 -0.55 25.80
C ASP A 378 14.74 -1.82 25.95
N ARG A 379 14.91 -2.57 27.05
CA ARG A 379 14.23 -3.85 27.33
C ARG A 379 12.71 -3.75 27.28
N GLY A 380 12.15 -2.67 27.79
CA GLY A 380 10.69 -2.48 27.79
C GLY A 380 10.10 -2.21 26.41
N LEU A 381 10.91 -1.71 25.47
CA LEU A 381 10.50 -1.40 24.10
C LEU A 381 10.64 -2.64 23.19
N THR A 382 11.79 -3.31 23.32
CA THR A 382 12.13 -4.51 22.55
C THR A 382 11.24 -5.71 22.88
N SER A 383 10.92 -5.93 24.16
CA SER A 383 10.07 -7.06 24.55
C SER A 383 8.63 -6.92 24.05
N HIS A 384 8.04 -5.72 24.13
CA HIS A 384 6.62 -5.52 23.83
C HIS A 384 6.25 -5.78 22.36
N LYS A 385 7.15 -5.47 21.40
CA LYS A 385 6.87 -5.56 19.95
C LYS A 385 7.87 -6.38 19.13
N GLN A 386 8.83 -7.07 19.77
CA GLN A 386 9.85 -7.90 19.10
C GLN A 386 10.70 -7.15 18.05
N GLN A 387 10.98 -5.86 18.28
CA GLN A 387 11.76 -4.99 17.37
C GLN A 387 13.28 -5.04 17.65
N ASP A 388 13.76 -6.18 18.11
CA ASP A 388 15.15 -6.41 18.50
C ASP A 388 16.14 -6.19 17.33
N MET A 389 15.71 -6.52 16.11
CA MET A 389 16.51 -6.32 14.89
C MET A 389 16.65 -4.84 14.53
N ASP A 390 15.62 -4.04 14.74
CA ASP A 390 15.63 -2.60 14.47
C ASP A 390 16.54 -1.89 15.47
N CYS A 391 16.42 -2.24 16.76
CA CYS A 391 17.34 -1.81 17.81
C CYS A 391 18.80 -2.15 17.47
N PHE A 392 19.05 -3.37 16.99
CA PHE A 392 20.38 -3.82 16.62
C PHE A 392 20.96 -3.04 15.43
N ALA A 393 20.16 -2.73 14.40
CA ALA A 393 20.59 -1.91 13.27
C ALA A 393 21.00 -0.49 13.70
N PHE A 394 20.22 0.14 14.58
CA PHE A 394 20.57 1.44 15.18
C PHE A 394 21.88 1.40 15.97
N TYR A 395 22.11 0.30 16.70
CA TYR A 395 23.34 0.09 17.46
C TYR A 395 24.57 -0.07 16.55
N LEU A 396 24.46 -0.82 15.45
CA LEU A 396 25.56 -1.04 14.50
C LEU A 396 26.00 0.27 13.83
N GLU A 397 25.04 1.06 13.34
CA GLU A 397 25.31 2.29 12.58
C GLU A 397 25.43 3.55 13.45
N LYS A 398 25.25 3.44 14.77
CA LYS A 398 25.31 4.55 15.74
C LYS A 398 24.32 5.68 15.39
N VAL A 399 23.09 5.29 15.09
CA VAL A 399 21.98 6.20 14.75
C VAL A 399 21.13 6.47 16.00
N GLN A 400 20.65 7.70 16.15
CA GLN A 400 19.77 8.09 17.25
C GLN A 400 18.29 8.04 16.85
N SER A 401 17.93 8.60 15.69
CA SER A 401 16.56 8.61 15.16
C SER A 401 16.53 8.42 13.64
N PHE A 402 15.42 7.86 13.16
CA PHE A 402 15.10 7.65 11.75
C PHE A 402 13.62 7.99 11.54
N GLU A 403 13.36 9.08 10.82
CA GLU A 403 12.00 9.59 10.63
C GLU A 403 11.70 9.71 9.13
N LEU A 404 10.49 9.32 8.75
CA LEU A 404 9.95 9.56 7.44
C LEU A 404 9.68 11.07 7.29
N ALA A 405 10.10 11.67 6.18
CA ALA A 405 9.96 13.10 5.91
C ALA A 405 9.14 13.34 4.64
N SER A 406 8.51 14.52 4.54
CA SER A 406 7.93 14.99 3.28
C SER A 406 9.04 15.30 2.27
N VAL A 407 8.90 14.83 1.04
CA VAL A 407 9.81 15.21 -0.05
C VAL A 407 9.42 16.63 -0.47
N PRO A 408 10.35 17.61 -0.50
CA PRO A 408 10.02 18.98 -0.90
C PRO A 408 9.32 19.01 -2.26
N GLY A 409 8.06 19.48 -2.27
CA GLY A 409 7.23 19.61 -3.46
C GLY A 409 7.70 20.77 -4.33
N GLY A 410 8.80 20.56 -5.06
CA GLY A 410 9.27 21.52 -6.06
C GLY A 410 10.60 21.11 -6.64
N LEU A 411 10.58 20.57 -7.86
CA LEU A 411 11.54 20.84 -8.95
C LEU A 411 11.43 19.75 -10.03
N ALA A 412 10.64 20.05 -11.07
CA ALA A 412 10.77 19.47 -12.40
C ALA A 412 12.06 19.93 -13.12
N ASN A 413 13.03 20.51 -12.42
CA ASN A 413 14.29 21.03 -12.97
C ASN A 413 15.42 20.94 -11.93
N MET A 414 15.77 19.74 -11.47
CA MET A 414 17.14 19.53 -10.98
C MET A 414 18.01 19.12 -12.18
N PRO A 415 19.12 19.83 -12.48
CA PRO A 415 20.05 19.37 -13.50
C PRO A 415 20.55 17.99 -13.10
N SER A 416 20.79 17.14 -14.10
CA SER A 416 21.50 15.86 -13.98
C SER A 416 22.60 15.93 -12.92
N PRO A 417 22.79 14.89 -12.08
CA PRO A 417 23.69 14.96 -10.94
C PRO A 417 25.09 15.35 -11.44
N ARG A 418 25.46 16.62 -11.23
CA ARG A 418 26.84 17.06 -11.41
C ARG A 418 27.62 16.35 -10.33
N PHE A 419 28.50 15.46 -10.76
CA PHE A 419 29.54 14.82 -9.96
C PHE A 419 30.14 15.83 -8.98
N THR A 420 29.75 15.73 -7.71
CA THR A 420 30.56 16.19 -6.58
C THR A 420 31.32 14.96 -6.07
N PRO A 421 32.66 14.96 -6.15
CA PRO A 421 33.43 13.80 -5.77
C PRO A 421 33.56 13.74 -4.23
N HIS A 422 33.34 12.55 -3.67
CA HIS A 422 33.73 12.11 -2.31
C HIS A 422 32.88 12.58 -1.11
N LEU A 423 31.63 12.11 -1.01
CA LEU A 423 31.01 11.82 0.28
C LEU A 423 30.31 10.45 0.18
N GLY A 424 30.51 9.54 1.14
CA GLY A 424 29.92 8.20 1.15
C GLY A 424 28.39 8.19 1.10
N PRO A 425 27.74 7.02 0.96
CA PRO A 425 26.28 6.93 0.89
C PRO A 425 25.63 7.61 2.10
N PRO A 426 24.50 8.34 1.94
CA PRO A 426 23.83 9.01 3.03
C PRO A 426 23.49 8.01 4.14
N LEU A 427 23.71 8.39 5.41
CA LEU A 427 23.57 7.54 6.60
C LEU A 427 22.26 6.73 6.62
N ALA A 428 21.16 7.34 6.19
CA ALA A 428 19.85 6.68 6.06
C ALA A 428 19.87 5.47 5.10
N LYS A 429 20.54 5.59 3.94
CA LYS A 429 20.66 4.50 2.96
C LYS A 429 21.54 3.37 3.49
N GLN A 430 22.58 3.70 4.25
CA GLN A 430 23.42 2.71 4.92
C GLN A 430 22.62 1.94 5.98
N LEU A 431 21.85 2.64 6.83
CA LEU A 431 20.99 2.02 7.84
C LEU A 431 19.94 1.08 7.23
N ILE A 432 19.23 1.51 6.19
CA ILE A 432 18.24 0.67 5.48
C ILE A 432 18.93 -0.56 4.89
N ARG A 433 20.10 -0.40 4.24
CA ARG A 433 20.87 -1.53 3.68
C ARG A 433 21.29 -2.52 4.76
N THR A 434 21.80 -2.04 5.89
CA THR A 434 22.19 -2.88 7.03
C THR A 434 20.99 -3.64 7.58
N ARG A 435 19.83 -3.00 7.77
CA ARG A 435 18.62 -3.66 8.26
C ARG A 435 18.01 -4.64 7.24
N THR A 436 18.11 -4.36 5.95
CA THR A 436 17.69 -5.26 4.87
C THR A 436 18.56 -6.52 4.85
N GLN A 437 19.88 -6.37 4.98
CA GLN A 437 20.80 -7.51 5.11
C GLN A 437 20.48 -8.37 6.35
N LEU A 438 20.11 -7.73 7.47
CA LEU A 438 19.67 -8.45 8.65
C LEU A 438 18.37 -9.25 8.40
N ALA A 439 17.41 -8.69 7.64
CA ALA A 439 16.19 -9.40 7.23
C ALA A 439 16.50 -10.60 6.33
N ASP A 440 17.43 -10.45 5.37
CA ASP A 440 17.87 -11.54 4.48
C ASP A 440 18.45 -12.73 5.26
N LEU A 441 19.15 -12.45 6.36
CA LEU A 441 19.75 -13.49 7.22
C LEU A 441 18.70 -14.28 8.01
N THR A 442 17.53 -13.69 8.25
CA THR A 442 16.41 -14.31 8.99
C THR A 442 15.26 -14.76 8.08
N THR A 443 15.43 -14.72 6.75
CA THR A 443 14.42 -15.18 5.78
C THR A 443 14.56 -16.70 5.55
N SER A 444 13.44 -17.42 5.58
CA SER A 444 13.35 -18.89 5.54
C SER A 444 13.96 -19.58 4.30
N LEU A 445 14.16 -18.88 3.18
CA LEU A 445 14.70 -19.46 1.94
C LEU A 445 16.13 -20.02 2.02
N ARG A 446 16.89 -19.72 3.09
CA ARG A 446 18.24 -20.31 3.33
C ARG A 446 18.25 -21.50 4.29
N GLN A 447 17.16 -21.78 5.00
CA GLN A 447 17.09 -22.83 6.03
C GLN A 447 15.93 -23.79 5.76
N SER A 448 16.24 -25.04 5.48
CA SER A 448 15.23 -26.09 5.29
C SER A 448 14.49 -26.51 6.58
N MET A 449 14.68 -25.85 7.73
CA MET A 449 14.10 -26.28 9.02
C MET A 449 14.01 -25.16 10.08
N GLY A 450 12.78 -24.72 10.37
CA GLY A 450 12.19 -24.85 11.72
C GLY A 450 12.38 -23.76 12.77
N ALA A 451 12.54 -22.47 12.42
CA ALA A 451 12.33 -21.36 13.35
C ALA A 451 11.73 -20.17 12.60
N ASP A 452 10.40 -20.06 12.54
CA ASP A 452 9.73 -19.03 11.72
C ASP A 452 9.89 -17.63 12.35
N TRP A 453 10.92 -16.91 11.91
CA TRP A 453 11.04 -15.45 12.05
C TRP A 453 9.95 -14.72 11.23
N ASP A 454 9.25 -15.45 10.37
CA ASP A 454 8.21 -14.94 9.47
C ASP A 454 6.94 -14.48 10.23
N GLU A 455 6.76 -14.92 11.48
CA GLU A 455 5.64 -14.50 12.34
C GLU A 455 5.84 -13.16 13.06
N MET A 456 6.97 -12.46 12.86
CA MET A 456 7.21 -11.19 13.55
C MET A 456 6.20 -10.10 13.12
N PRO A 457 5.65 -9.29 14.04
CA PRO A 457 4.59 -8.32 13.71
C PRO A 457 4.95 -7.33 12.59
N ILE A 458 6.16 -6.76 12.63
CA ILE A 458 6.64 -5.83 11.59
C ILE A 458 6.80 -6.52 10.24
N ARG A 459 7.25 -7.78 10.22
CA ARG A 459 7.41 -8.55 8.98
C ARG A 459 6.04 -8.88 8.38
N GLN A 460 5.09 -9.33 9.18
CA GLN A 460 3.71 -9.56 8.73
C GLN A 460 3.09 -8.27 8.17
N MET A 461 3.26 -7.14 8.86
CA MET A 461 2.77 -5.85 8.37
C MET A 461 3.46 -5.41 7.07
N ALA A 462 4.77 -5.65 6.92
CA ALA A 462 5.50 -5.37 5.68
C ALA A 462 5.04 -6.26 4.52
N CYS A 463 4.75 -7.54 4.77
CA CYS A 463 4.13 -8.44 3.79
C CYS A 463 2.75 -7.93 3.37
N ASN A 464 1.87 -7.61 4.33
CA ASN A 464 0.53 -7.08 4.06
C ASN A 464 0.58 -5.80 3.23
N LEU A 465 1.49 -4.88 3.57
CA LEU A 465 1.73 -3.65 2.80
C LEU A 465 2.22 -3.97 1.39
N ALA A 466 3.17 -4.91 1.26
CA ALA A 466 3.73 -5.27 -0.04
C ALA A 466 2.67 -5.89 -0.96
N GLU A 467 1.87 -6.82 -0.47
CA GLU A 467 0.78 -7.44 -1.23
C GLU A 467 -0.32 -6.44 -1.59
N THR A 468 -0.62 -5.49 -0.70
CA THR A 468 -1.56 -4.38 -1.00
C THR A 468 -1.03 -3.50 -2.14
N ILE A 469 0.26 -3.16 -2.12
CA ILE A 469 0.90 -2.37 -3.18
C ILE A 469 0.93 -3.15 -4.50
N GLU A 470 1.33 -4.42 -4.47
CA GLU A 470 1.37 -5.30 -5.65
C GLU A 470 -0.01 -5.47 -6.30
N SER A 471 -1.04 -5.76 -5.50
CA SER A 471 -2.42 -5.89 -5.99
C SER A 471 -2.98 -4.57 -6.52
N THR A 472 -2.66 -3.44 -5.89
CA THR A 472 -3.02 -2.11 -6.39
C THR A 472 -2.36 -1.82 -7.74
N MET A 473 -1.09 -2.17 -7.92
CA MET A 473 -0.38 -2.02 -9.20
C MET A 473 -0.96 -2.92 -10.29
N ASP A 474 -1.29 -4.17 -9.97
CA ASP A 474 -1.96 -5.11 -10.89
C ASP A 474 -3.32 -4.54 -11.34
N LEU A 475 -4.10 -3.98 -10.40
CA LEU A 475 -5.40 -3.36 -10.67
C LEU A 475 -5.29 -2.15 -11.60
N ILE A 476 -4.40 -1.20 -11.28
CA ILE A 476 -4.21 0.03 -12.08
C ILE A 476 -3.66 -0.31 -13.48
N SER A 477 -2.78 -1.32 -13.58
CA SER A 477 -2.33 -1.84 -14.88
C SER A 477 -3.49 -2.41 -15.70
N GLY A 478 -4.48 -3.01 -15.04
CA GLY A 478 -5.72 -3.50 -15.66
C GLY A 478 -6.63 -2.39 -16.19
N TRP A 479 -6.45 -1.14 -15.77
CA TRP A 479 -7.22 0.01 -16.25
C TRP A 479 -6.69 0.58 -17.58
N GLY A 480 -5.65 -0.01 -18.16
CA GLY A 480 -5.04 0.47 -19.41
C GLY A 480 -4.01 1.59 -19.24
N VAL A 481 -3.54 1.81 -18.00
CA VAL A 481 -2.46 2.76 -17.71
C VAL A 481 -1.11 2.10 -17.98
N ASP A 482 -0.28 2.72 -18.82
CA ASP A 482 1.09 2.22 -19.07
C ASP A 482 2.04 2.65 -17.93
N LEU A 483 2.33 1.70 -17.04
CA LEU A 483 3.26 1.85 -15.92
C LEU A 483 4.67 1.29 -16.23
N GLY A 484 4.92 0.82 -17.46
CA GLY A 484 6.18 0.22 -17.86
C GLY A 484 6.45 -1.17 -17.24
N LYS A 485 7.72 -1.61 -17.30
CA LYS A 485 8.19 -2.90 -16.74
C LYS A 485 8.71 -2.78 -15.30
N THR A 486 9.17 -1.60 -14.94
CA THR A 486 9.75 -1.27 -13.64
C THR A 486 9.16 0.04 -13.18
N PHE A 487 8.68 0.08 -11.94
CA PHE A 487 8.12 1.28 -11.34
C PHE A 487 8.86 1.56 -10.04
N GLU A 488 9.28 2.80 -9.82
CA GLU A 488 9.98 3.20 -8.60
C GLU A 488 9.25 4.36 -7.95
N PHE A 489 8.97 4.26 -6.65
CA PHE A 489 8.45 5.37 -5.86
C PHE A 489 9.45 5.79 -4.79
N ARG A 490 9.49 7.09 -4.49
CA ARG A 490 10.52 7.71 -3.64
C ARG A 490 9.97 8.02 -2.26
N LEU A 491 10.76 7.70 -1.24
CA LEU A 491 10.52 8.04 0.16
C LEU A 491 11.64 8.95 0.67
N GLY A 492 11.26 10.08 1.28
CA GLY A 492 12.18 10.99 1.95
C GLY A 492 12.34 10.61 3.43
N PHE A 493 13.56 10.72 3.95
CA PHE A 493 13.89 10.40 5.35
C PHE A 493 14.86 11.43 5.95
N GLU A 494 14.73 11.62 7.25
CA GLU A 494 15.69 12.34 8.08
C GLU A 494 16.34 11.38 9.07
N CYS A 495 17.67 11.37 9.09
CA CYS A 495 18.45 10.53 9.99
C CYS A 495 19.41 11.37 10.83
N ARG A 496 19.44 11.11 12.15
CA ARG A 496 20.33 11.79 13.11
C ARG A 496 21.39 10.82 13.64
N SER A 497 22.66 11.16 13.45
CA SER A 497 23.80 10.40 13.99
C SER A 497 24.06 10.68 15.47
N SER A 498 24.55 9.70 16.22
CA SER A 498 24.89 9.87 17.64
C SER A 498 26.34 10.32 17.91
N SER A 499 27.10 10.79 16.90
CA SER A 499 28.52 11.15 17.06
C SER A 499 28.72 12.45 17.87
N PRO A 500 29.61 12.44 18.88
CA PRO A 500 29.86 13.62 19.70
C PRO A 500 30.55 14.71 18.88
N GLY A 501 29.87 15.85 18.68
CA GLY A 501 30.49 17.09 18.16
C GLY A 501 29.99 17.62 16.82
N SER A 502 29.17 16.89 16.06
CA SER A 502 28.48 17.47 14.90
C SER A 502 27.10 16.82 14.72
N VAL A 503 26.03 17.59 14.93
CA VAL A 503 24.68 17.20 14.51
C VAL A 503 24.60 17.41 13.01
N THR A 504 24.88 16.37 12.23
CA THR A 504 24.60 16.37 10.79
C THR A 504 23.24 15.75 10.57
N GLN A 505 22.24 16.60 10.29
CA GLN A 505 20.98 16.14 9.70
C GLN A 505 21.27 15.81 8.25
N SER A 506 21.09 14.55 7.86
CA SER A 506 21.23 14.13 6.47
C SER A 506 19.84 13.83 5.89
N PRO A 507 19.22 14.77 5.16
CA PRO A 507 18.04 14.43 4.37
C PRO A 507 18.46 13.44 3.29
N GLY A 508 17.80 12.29 3.26
CA GLY A 508 18.02 11.22 2.30
C GLY A 508 16.75 10.91 1.53
N THR A 509 16.89 10.48 0.29
CA THR A 509 15.80 9.84 -0.47
C THR A 509 16.17 8.39 -0.74
N TYR A 510 15.21 7.48 -0.56
CA TYR A 510 15.30 6.08 -0.92
C TYR A 510 14.23 5.76 -1.96
N SER A 511 14.56 5.00 -2.99
CA SER A 511 13.61 4.60 -4.03
C SER A 511 13.34 3.11 -3.87
N ILE A 512 12.07 2.73 -3.77
CA ILE A 512 11.63 1.35 -3.71
C ILE A 512 11.17 0.94 -5.11
N GLY A 513 11.77 -0.13 -5.64
CA GLY A 513 11.49 -0.62 -6.98
C GLY A 513 10.50 -1.79 -6.98
N LEU A 514 9.54 -1.73 -7.89
CA LEU A 514 8.65 -2.81 -8.27
C LEU A 514 9.00 -3.30 -9.68
N MET A 515 8.97 -4.61 -9.86
CA MET A 515 9.24 -5.25 -11.14
C MET A 515 8.05 -6.09 -11.58
N ARG A 516 7.71 -6.02 -12.86
CA ARG A 516 6.67 -6.85 -13.46
C ARG A 516 7.28 -8.17 -13.94
N CYS A 517 6.89 -9.28 -13.30
CA CYS A 517 7.54 -10.59 -13.46
C CYS A 517 6.54 -11.71 -13.87
N GLY A 518 7.03 -12.65 -14.69
CA GLY A 518 6.34 -13.89 -15.07
C GLY A 518 5.35 -13.77 -16.25
N ASP A 519 4.85 -14.93 -16.72
CA ASP A 519 3.91 -15.02 -17.86
C ASP A 519 2.58 -14.32 -17.58
N ALA A 520 2.19 -14.22 -16.30
CA ALA A 520 0.98 -13.54 -15.85
C ALA A 520 1.14 -12.02 -15.68
N LEU A 521 2.33 -11.46 -15.93
CA LEU A 521 2.63 -10.03 -15.85
C LEU A 521 2.24 -9.36 -14.51
N ARG A 522 2.49 -10.04 -13.38
CA ARG A 522 2.19 -9.52 -12.03
C ARG A 522 3.32 -8.68 -11.47
N TRP A 523 2.98 -7.67 -10.68
CA TRP A 523 3.96 -6.85 -9.98
C TRP A 523 4.53 -7.57 -8.74
N LYS A 524 5.84 -7.42 -8.53
CA LYS A 524 6.56 -7.95 -7.37
C LYS A 524 7.50 -6.91 -6.77
N MET A 525 7.58 -6.88 -5.45
CA MET A 525 8.42 -5.96 -4.68
C MET A 525 9.30 -6.70 -3.68
N GLN A 526 10.43 -6.11 -3.30
CA GLN A 526 11.30 -6.65 -2.26
C GLN A 526 10.73 -6.32 -0.87
N VAL A 527 10.11 -7.31 -0.23
CA VAL A 527 9.50 -7.16 1.10
C VAL A 527 10.53 -6.76 2.18
N ASN A 528 11.77 -7.24 2.05
CA ASN A 528 12.83 -6.99 3.04
C ASN A 528 13.22 -5.50 3.14
N GLU A 529 13.13 -4.75 2.04
CA GLU A 529 13.36 -3.30 2.05
C GLU A 529 12.24 -2.56 2.79
N LEU A 530 10.99 -2.98 2.57
CA LEU A 530 9.83 -2.42 3.29
C LEU A 530 9.86 -2.78 4.77
N GLU A 531 10.20 -4.02 5.12
CA GLU A 531 10.40 -4.45 6.51
C GLU A 531 11.44 -3.56 7.20
N ALA A 532 12.56 -3.29 6.53
CA ALA A 532 13.61 -2.44 7.06
C ALA A 532 13.11 -1.00 7.30
N ILE A 533 12.43 -0.40 6.34
CA ILE A 533 11.93 0.98 6.45
C ILE A 533 10.86 1.08 7.55
N LEU A 534 9.89 0.17 7.56
CA LEU A 534 8.80 0.16 8.52
C LEU A 534 9.31 -0.08 9.95
N GLY A 535 10.20 -1.07 10.13
CA GLY A 535 10.80 -1.40 11.41
C GLY A 535 11.67 -0.27 11.98
N LEU A 536 12.55 0.32 11.17
CA LEU A 536 13.42 1.42 11.60
C LEU A 536 12.60 2.67 12.01
N TRP A 537 11.54 2.99 11.26
CA TRP A 537 10.70 4.15 11.54
C TRP A 537 9.86 3.96 12.80
N THR A 538 9.13 2.84 12.90
CA THR A 538 8.31 2.52 14.08
C THR A 538 9.16 2.41 15.35
N TRP A 539 10.36 1.82 15.27
CA TRP A 539 11.32 1.80 16.38
C TRP A 539 11.72 3.21 16.83
N SER A 540 12.02 4.12 15.88
CA SER A 540 12.34 5.51 16.19
C SER A 540 11.17 6.24 16.87
N LEU A 541 9.94 5.96 16.45
CA LEU A 541 8.72 6.51 17.05
C LEU A 541 8.54 6.03 18.49
N TYR A 542 8.77 4.75 18.77
CA TYR A 542 8.66 4.24 20.14
C TYR A 542 9.76 4.80 21.07
N LYS A 543 10.94 5.09 20.53
CA LYS A 543 12.10 5.58 21.28
C LYS A 543 12.00 7.07 21.64
N SER A 544 11.23 7.88 20.92
CA SER A 544 11.19 9.35 21.08
C SER A 544 10.59 9.86 22.40
N GLY A 545 10.04 8.99 23.26
CA GLY A 545 9.90 9.28 24.69
C GLY A 545 8.57 9.84 25.19
N ASP A 546 7.50 9.91 24.39
CA ASP A 546 6.15 10.12 24.95
C ASP A 546 5.58 8.78 25.41
N ASP A 547 4.69 8.76 26.41
CA ASP A 547 4.09 7.54 26.96
C ASP A 547 3.11 6.89 25.95
N TYR A 548 3.66 6.29 24.88
CA TYR A 548 2.95 5.63 23.79
C TYR A 548 2.22 4.35 24.22
N ARG A 549 2.43 3.90 25.46
CA ARG A 549 1.87 2.65 26.01
C ARG A 549 0.38 2.76 26.39
N PHE A 550 -0.20 3.96 26.39
CA PHE A 550 -1.55 4.20 26.92
C PHE A 550 -2.43 5.20 26.13
N SER A 551 -2.07 5.62 24.90
CA SER A 551 -2.83 6.62 24.13
C SER A 551 -3.39 6.07 22.80
N ARG A 552 -4.64 6.44 22.47
CA ARG A 552 -5.27 6.14 21.18
C ARG A 552 -4.74 7.10 20.10
N LEU A 553 -4.77 6.68 18.83
CA LEU A 553 -4.20 7.44 17.70
C LEU A 553 -5.27 8.24 16.95
N PHE A 554 -4.90 9.42 16.47
CA PHE A 554 -5.69 10.24 15.55
C PHE A 554 -5.04 10.27 14.16
N ARG A 555 -5.84 10.11 13.10
CA ARG A 555 -5.45 10.28 11.70
C ARG A 555 -5.96 11.61 11.16
N LEU A 556 -5.13 12.36 10.46
CA LEU A 556 -5.52 13.57 9.75
C LEU A 556 -6.43 13.20 8.55
N VAL A 557 -7.54 13.90 8.39
CA VAL A 557 -8.42 13.77 7.22
C VAL A 557 -7.96 14.79 6.19
N GLY A 558 -6.88 14.46 5.47
CA GLY A 558 -6.20 15.35 4.52
C GLY A 558 -4.73 14.96 4.38
N LEU A 559 -4.10 15.36 3.27
CA LEU A 559 -2.66 15.15 3.05
C LEU A 559 -1.81 16.31 3.51
N SER A 560 -2.43 17.40 3.97
CA SER A 560 -1.73 18.47 4.66
C SER A 560 -2.58 19.18 5.70
N GLU A 561 -1.92 19.92 6.59
CA GLU A 561 -2.58 20.81 7.55
C GLU A 561 -3.56 21.79 6.87
N GLU A 562 -3.14 22.40 5.75
CA GLU A 562 -3.96 23.33 4.96
C GLU A 562 -5.17 22.66 4.31
N GLU A 563 -5.05 21.40 3.90
CA GLU A 563 -6.17 20.64 3.34
C GLU A 563 -7.18 20.28 4.44
N ALA A 564 -6.70 19.81 5.59
CA ALA A 564 -7.55 19.37 6.70
C ALA A 564 -8.33 20.52 7.38
N LYS A 565 -7.90 21.78 7.22
CA LYS A 565 -8.62 22.97 7.72
C LYS A 565 -9.81 23.40 6.86
N LYS A 566 -9.95 22.92 5.62
CA LYS A 566 -10.97 23.41 4.67
C LYS A 566 -12.36 22.83 4.92
N GLU A 567 -13.42 23.63 4.70
CA GLU A 567 -14.83 23.17 4.67
C GLU A 567 -15.02 22.00 3.69
N GLU A 568 -14.39 22.09 2.52
CA GLU A 568 -14.40 21.08 1.45
C GLU A 568 -14.01 19.69 1.97
N THR A 569 -13.05 19.64 2.88
CA THR A 569 -12.53 18.41 3.47
C THR A 569 -13.54 17.73 4.37
N TYR A 570 -14.28 18.52 5.14
CA TYR A 570 -15.41 18.03 5.91
C TYR A 570 -16.54 17.49 5.03
N LEU A 571 -16.85 18.18 3.93
CA LEU A 571 -17.91 17.79 3.01
C LEU A 571 -17.58 16.47 2.29
N TYR A 572 -16.38 16.33 1.70
CA TYR A 572 -16.02 15.09 1.01
C TYR A 572 -15.86 13.92 2.00
N PHE A 573 -15.41 14.17 3.24
CA PHE A 573 -15.32 13.15 4.29
C PHE A 573 -16.70 12.52 4.56
N HIS A 574 -17.72 13.35 4.76
CA HIS A 574 -19.08 12.89 4.99
C HIS A 574 -19.80 12.36 3.74
N LYS A 575 -19.21 12.56 2.56
CA LYS A 575 -19.71 12.05 1.28
C LYS A 575 -19.15 10.68 0.93
N TRP A 576 -17.83 10.51 1.03
CA TRP A 576 -17.10 9.34 0.49
C TRP A 576 -16.58 8.38 1.56
N ILE A 577 -16.24 8.88 2.75
CA ILE A 577 -15.53 8.07 3.76
C ILE A 577 -16.50 7.57 4.83
N PHE A 578 -17.35 8.46 5.37
CA PHE A 578 -18.35 8.23 6.42
C PHE A 578 -17.98 7.17 7.47
N ARG A 579 -17.47 7.65 8.60
CA ARG A 579 -17.19 6.84 9.79
C ARG A 579 -18.27 7.06 10.84
N GLN A 580 -18.71 6.01 11.56
CA GLN A 580 -19.58 6.20 12.73
C GLN A 580 -18.84 6.81 13.93
N THR A 581 -17.50 6.69 13.98
CA THR A 581 -16.66 7.31 15.01
C THR A 581 -16.54 8.81 14.78
N GLU A 582 -16.72 9.61 15.83
CA GLU A 582 -16.69 11.08 15.80
C GLU A 582 -15.39 11.62 15.16
N ALA A 583 -15.50 12.18 13.95
CA ALA A 583 -14.50 13.10 13.45
C ALA A 583 -14.47 14.31 14.39
N ARG A 584 -13.28 14.70 14.87
CA ARG A 584 -13.11 15.79 15.82
C ARG A 584 -12.16 16.83 15.24
N LEU A 585 -12.39 18.08 15.61
CA LEU A 585 -11.44 19.14 15.32
C LEU A 585 -10.37 19.16 16.42
N VAL A 586 -9.13 18.97 16.01
CA VAL A 586 -7.97 18.75 16.88
C VAL A 586 -6.95 19.88 16.64
N PRO A 587 -6.24 20.36 17.67
CA PRO A 587 -5.25 21.44 17.46
C PRO A 587 -4.02 20.97 16.65
N PRO A 588 -3.39 21.87 15.88
CA PRO A 588 -2.27 21.55 14.98
C PRO A 588 -1.05 20.97 15.68
N ASP A 589 -0.81 21.35 16.94
CA ASP A 589 0.35 20.89 17.71
C ASP A 589 0.36 19.36 17.96
N LEU A 590 -0.73 18.64 17.68
CA LEU A 590 -0.85 17.20 17.91
C LEU A 590 -0.43 16.35 16.69
N ILE A 591 -0.39 16.93 15.49
CA ILE A 591 -0.10 16.22 14.24
C ILE A 591 1.05 16.93 13.53
N ASP A 592 2.20 16.26 13.44
CA ASP A 592 3.37 16.76 12.71
C ASP A 592 3.31 16.30 11.24
N ASP A 593 2.50 16.97 10.42
CA ASP A 593 2.28 16.67 9.00
C ASP A 593 3.57 16.74 8.15
N SER A 594 4.57 17.51 8.60
CA SER A 594 5.88 17.53 7.93
C SER A 594 6.59 16.17 7.95
N ARG A 595 6.19 15.29 8.90
CA ARG A 595 6.77 13.96 9.14
C ARG A 595 5.76 12.82 9.06
N ARG A 596 4.53 12.96 9.59
CA ARG A 596 3.50 11.91 9.71
C ARG A 596 2.07 12.45 9.64
N LEU A 597 1.15 11.68 9.06
CA LEU A 597 -0.28 12.04 8.93
C LEU A 597 -1.12 11.57 10.13
N PHE A 598 -0.48 11.10 11.20
CA PHE A 598 -1.13 10.64 12.42
C PHE A 598 -0.43 11.15 13.67
N GLY A 599 -1.19 11.29 14.75
CA GLY A 599 -0.75 11.81 16.04
C GLY A 599 -1.44 11.13 17.21
N PHE A 600 -1.16 11.59 18.42
CA PHE A 600 -1.65 11.00 19.66
C PHE A 600 -2.82 11.77 20.23
N GLU A 601 -3.71 11.08 20.96
CA GLU A 601 -4.84 11.70 21.65
C GLU A 601 -4.37 12.81 22.60
N PRO A 602 -4.96 14.02 22.53
CA PRO A 602 -4.66 15.08 23.49
C PRO A 602 -5.04 14.65 24.91
N LYS A 603 -4.24 15.06 25.90
CA LYS A 603 -4.63 14.94 27.31
C LYS A 603 -5.95 15.70 27.53
N GLU A 604 -6.90 15.10 28.25
CA GLU A 604 -8.22 15.68 28.50
C GLU A 604 -8.12 17.14 28.99
N GLY A 605 -8.81 18.08 28.32
CA GLY A 605 -8.92 19.49 28.73
C GLY A 605 -8.29 20.55 27.80
N LEU A 606 -7.72 20.16 26.64
CA LEU A 606 -7.21 21.10 25.62
C LEU A 606 -8.34 21.72 24.76
N PRO A 607 -8.17 22.97 24.27
CA PRO A 607 -9.17 23.67 23.48
C PRO A 607 -9.48 22.95 22.16
N MET A 608 -10.69 23.16 21.64
CA MET A 608 -11.08 22.74 20.28
C MET A 608 -10.09 23.36 19.28
N GLY A 609 -9.47 22.52 18.45
CA GLY A 609 -8.62 22.99 17.36
C GLY A 609 -9.41 23.15 16.06
N ASP A 610 -8.68 23.29 14.95
CA ASP A 610 -9.26 23.55 13.62
C ASP A 610 -8.98 22.43 12.59
N LEU A 611 -8.19 21.41 12.94
CA LEU A 611 -7.85 20.33 12.03
C LEU A 611 -8.81 19.16 12.13
N LEU A 612 -9.35 18.72 11.00
CA LEU A 612 -10.17 17.54 10.94
C LEU A 612 -9.33 16.27 11.12
N ALA A 613 -9.50 15.58 12.25
CA ALA A 613 -8.84 14.32 12.53
C ALA A 613 -9.83 13.27 13.08
N ILE A 614 -9.51 12.00 12.84
CA ILE A 614 -10.34 10.87 13.20
C ILE A 614 -9.61 9.98 14.18
N ARG A 615 -10.35 9.57 15.21
CA ARG A 615 -9.87 8.57 16.16
C ARG A 615 -9.79 7.19 15.50
N THR A 616 -8.66 6.51 15.69
CA THR A 616 -8.40 5.16 15.18
C THR A 616 -8.05 4.20 16.31
N GLU A 617 -8.40 2.92 16.14
CA GLU A 617 -8.00 1.81 17.03
C GLU A 617 -6.76 1.05 16.50
N ASN A 618 -6.16 1.55 15.41
CA ASN A 618 -5.02 0.94 14.76
C ASN A 618 -3.74 1.08 15.59
N GLU A 619 -2.84 0.12 15.45
CA GLU A 619 -1.50 0.20 16.04
C GLU A 619 -0.57 1.11 15.22
N VAL A 620 0.55 1.53 15.82
CA VAL A 620 1.52 2.46 15.20
C VAL A 620 2.12 1.86 13.92
N GLU A 621 2.33 0.54 13.91
CA GLU A 621 2.85 -0.23 12.78
C GLU A 621 1.91 -0.16 11.58
N THR A 622 0.61 -0.34 11.81
CA THR A 622 -0.43 -0.23 10.79
C THR A 622 -0.52 1.21 10.26
N MET A 623 -0.49 2.20 11.16
CA MET A 623 -0.56 3.61 10.78
C MET A 623 0.65 4.07 9.97
N ALA A 624 1.84 3.59 10.33
CA ALA A 624 3.07 3.81 9.57
C ALA A 624 3.02 3.14 8.19
N ALA A 625 2.53 1.89 8.09
CA ALA A 625 2.37 1.21 6.81
C ALA A 625 1.37 1.93 5.89
N GLN A 626 0.27 2.44 6.45
CA GLN A 626 -0.70 3.27 5.74
C GLN A 626 -0.10 4.58 5.20
N ASP A 627 0.75 5.26 5.97
CA ASP A 627 1.43 6.49 5.50
C ASP A 627 2.41 6.19 4.34
N ILE A 628 3.09 5.04 4.35
CA ILE A 628 3.91 4.59 3.21
C ILE A 628 3.03 4.30 2.00
N PHE A 629 1.87 3.64 2.19
CA PHE A 629 0.90 3.38 1.14
C PHE A 629 0.35 4.67 0.51
N ILE A 630 0.03 5.69 1.32
CA ILE A 630 -0.41 7.02 0.84
C ILE A 630 0.66 7.66 -0.06
N LYS A 631 1.95 7.58 0.33
CA LYS A 631 3.05 8.09 -0.50
C LYS A 631 3.21 7.32 -1.81
N PHE A 632 3.09 6.00 -1.77
CA PHE A 632 3.07 5.16 -2.97
C PHE A 632 1.91 5.56 -3.91
N LEU A 633 0.68 5.64 -3.39
CA LEU A 633 -0.50 5.98 -4.18
C LEU A 633 -0.40 7.38 -4.79
N LYS A 634 0.17 8.34 -4.05
CA LYS A 634 0.41 9.71 -4.53
C LYS A 634 1.33 9.75 -5.76
N GLU A 635 2.32 8.88 -5.82
CA GLU A 635 3.24 8.77 -6.97
C GLU A 635 2.59 7.99 -8.13
N VAL A 636 1.93 6.86 -7.89
CA VAL A 636 1.28 6.08 -8.97
C VAL A 636 0.16 6.86 -9.66
N CYS A 637 -0.63 7.61 -8.88
CA CYS A 637 -1.70 8.44 -9.43
C CYS A 637 -1.20 9.58 -10.34
N LEU A 638 0.11 9.88 -10.41
CA LEU A 638 0.66 10.81 -11.41
C LEU A 638 0.48 10.31 -12.84
N ASN A 639 0.45 8.98 -13.02
CA ASN A 639 0.33 8.35 -14.33
C ASN A 639 -1.14 8.18 -14.76
N VAL A 640 -2.09 8.48 -13.86
CA VAL A 640 -3.53 8.35 -14.09
C VAL A 640 -4.09 9.73 -14.43
N LYS A 641 -4.68 9.88 -15.64
CA LYS A 641 -5.32 11.14 -16.06
C LYS A 641 -6.74 11.26 -15.51
N GLU A 642 -7.50 10.18 -15.58
CA GLU A 642 -8.87 10.08 -15.08
C GLU A 642 -9.07 8.70 -14.46
N LEU A 643 -9.77 8.65 -13.32
CA LEU A 643 -10.05 7.39 -12.63
C LEU A 643 -11.10 6.55 -13.39
N GLY A 644 -12.10 7.23 -13.96
CA GLY A 644 -13.28 6.61 -14.56
C GLY A 644 -14.13 5.84 -13.52
N GLY A 645 -14.91 4.89 -14.01
CA GLY A 645 -15.79 4.05 -13.17
C GLY A 645 -17.18 4.63 -12.95
N GLU A 646 -18.13 3.76 -12.66
CA GLU A 646 -19.49 4.17 -12.37
C GLU A 646 -19.60 4.69 -10.93
N VAL A 647 -20.26 5.83 -10.79
CA VAL A 647 -20.48 6.54 -9.52
C VAL A 647 -21.94 6.37 -9.10
N ASP A 648 -22.17 5.98 -7.85
CA ASP A 648 -23.52 5.79 -7.29
C ASP A 648 -23.59 6.20 -5.82
N VAL A 649 -24.80 6.41 -5.32
CA VAL A 649 -25.08 6.55 -3.90
C VAL A 649 -25.60 5.23 -3.37
N VAL A 650 -24.89 4.58 -2.46
CA VAL A 650 -25.25 3.29 -1.87
C VAL A 650 -25.82 3.50 -0.47
N SER A 651 -26.72 2.60 -0.05
CA SER A 651 -27.26 2.60 1.31
C SER A 651 -26.28 1.87 2.24
N GLY A 652 -25.72 2.58 3.21
CA GLY A 652 -24.89 2.03 4.27
C GLY A 652 -25.69 1.47 5.45
N ILE A 653 -24.98 1.22 6.56
CA ILE A 653 -25.54 0.70 7.81
C ILE A 653 -26.55 1.72 8.37
N GLN A 654 -27.68 1.26 8.93
CA GLN A 654 -28.77 2.09 9.51
C GLN A 654 -29.45 3.08 8.54
N ASN A 655 -29.63 2.72 7.26
CA ASN A 655 -30.23 3.59 6.23
C ASN A 655 -29.43 4.88 5.95
N SER A 656 -28.13 4.93 6.31
CA SER A 656 -27.25 6.00 5.85
C SER A 656 -27.02 5.92 4.33
N LEU A 657 -26.73 7.04 3.69
CA LEU A 657 -26.35 7.10 2.27
C LEU A 657 -24.85 7.41 2.18
N LEU A 658 -24.17 6.80 1.20
CA LEU A 658 -22.73 6.87 0.98
C LEU A 658 -22.41 7.02 -0.50
N GLY A 659 -21.45 7.89 -0.84
CA GLY A 659 -20.88 7.93 -2.18
C GLY A 659 -20.02 6.70 -2.43
N SER A 660 -20.25 6.04 -3.56
CA SER A 660 -19.49 4.89 -4.02
C SER A 660 -19.02 5.09 -5.45
N CYS A 661 -17.84 4.57 -5.76
CA CYS A 661 -17.32 4.51 -7.10
C CYS A 661 -16.67 3.16 -7.27
N THR A 662 -17.06 2.45 -8.33
CA THR A 662 -16.54 1.11 -8.65
C THR A 662 -15.01 1.01 -8.56
N ARG A 663 -14.27 1.98 -9.11
CA ARG A 663 -12.80 2.00 -9.06
C ARG A 663 -12.23 2.26 -7.66
N ILE A 664 -12.89 3.11 -6.87
CA ILE A 664 -12.51 3.33 -5.47
C ILE A 664 -12.78 2.06 -4.67
N ASP A 665 -13.91 1.39 -4.92
CA ASP A 665 -14.27 0.14 -4.25
C ASP A 665 -13.30 -1.01 -4.59
N GLU A 666 -12.81 -1.08 -5.83
CA GLU A 666 -11.74 -2.02 -6.23
C GLU A 666 -10.42 -1.75 -5.48
N LEU A 667 -10.02 -0.48 -5.35
CA LEU A 667 -8.82 -0.10 -4.56
C LEU A 667 -8.98 -0.43 -3.07
N VAL A 668 -10.16 -0.14 -2.51
CA VAL A 668 -10.48 -0.49 -1.12
C VAL A 668 -10.47 -2.00 -0.92
N SER A 669 -10.98 -2.78 -1.88
CA SER A 669 -10.96 -4.24 -1.81
C SER A 669 -9.55 -4.80 -1.79
N CYS A 670 -8.59 -4.19 -2.50
CA CYS A 670 -7.18 -4.57 -2.44
C CYS A 670 -6.58 -4.35 -1.04
N PHE A 671 -6.98 -3.27 -0.38
CA PHE A 671 -6.56 -2.92 0.97
C PHE A 671 -7.15 -3.87 2.03
N GLU A 672 -8.43 -4.23 1.90
CA GLU A 672 -9.12 -5.15 2.81
C GLU A 672 -8.63 -6.59 2.66
N ALA A 673 -8.39 -7.05 1.42
CA ALA A 673 -7.97 -8.42 1.13
C ALA A 673 -6.66 -8.81 1.83
N HIS A 674 -5.75 -7.86 2.03
CA HIS A 674 -4.43 -8.07 2.63
C HIS A 674 -4.33 -7.51 4.06
N SER A 675 -5.47 -7.21 4.72
CA SER A 675 -5.53 -6.84 6.14
C SER A 675 -4.67 -5.63 6.54
N LEU A 676 -4.54 -4.61 5.68
CA LEU A 676 -3.84 -3.34 6.02
C LEU A 676 -4.71 -2.40 6.90
N GLY A 677 -5.98 -2.74 7.06
CA GLY A 677 -6.95 -2.04 7.93
C GLY A 677 -8.39 -2.26 7.46
N THR A 678 -9.32 -1.50 8.05
CA THR A 678 -10.75 -1.57 7.69
C THR A 678 -11.06 -0.81 6.40
N ARG A 679 -12.26 -1.02 5.82
CA ARG A 679 -12.81 -0.19 4.73
C ARG A 679 -12.67 1.31 4.97
N GLU A 680 -12.97 1.75 6.19
CA GLU A 680 -12.93 3.16 6.57
C GLU A 680 -11.49 3.68 6.57
N ASP A 681 -10.53 2.86 7.03
CA ASP A 681 -9.11 3.21 7.01
C ASP A 681 -8.56 3.24 5.56
N ALA A 682 -9.02 2.33 4.71
CA ALA A 682 -8.69 2.33 3.28
C ALA A 682 -9.17 3.63 2.61
N LEU A 683 -10.42 4.02 2.84
CA LEU A 683 -10.99 5.26 2.33
C LEU A 683 -10.24 6.51 2.84
N LEU A 684 -9.78 6.49 4.09
CA LEU A 684 -8.93 7.56 4.66
C LEU A 684 -7.55 7.66 4.00
N CYS A 685 -7.03 6.57 3.46
CA CYS A 685 -5.77 6.58 2.72
C CYS A 685 -5.97 6.95 1.24
N ILE A 686 -7.05 6.49 0.62
CA ILE A 686 -7.28 6.60 -0.84
C ILE A 686 -7.93 7.93 -1.22
N VAL A 687 -9.01 8.33 -0.55
CA VAL A 687 -9.83 9.50 -0.96
C VAL A 687 -9.05 10.81 -0.91
N PRO A 688 -8.25 11.12 0.14
CA PRO A 688 -7.45 12.34 0.16
C PRO A 688 -6.41 12.39 -0.98
N VAL A 689 -5.80 11.24 -1.34
CA VAL A 689 -4.86 11.16 -2.46
C VAL A 689 -5.55 11.46 -3.79
N LEU A 690 -6.71 10.86 -4.03
CA LEU A 690 -7.50 11.12 -5.23
C LEU A 690 -7.96 12.59 -5.28
N ARG A 691 -8.34 13.18 -4.15
CA ARG A 691 -8.75 14.59 -4.09
C ARG A 691 -7.59 15.53 -4.38
N ASN A 692 -6.42 15.30 -3.77
CA ASN A 692 -5.21 16.10 -3.98
C ASN A 692 -4.74 16.08 -5.44
N ARG A 693 -4.98 14.97 -6.16
CA ARG A 693 -4.68 14.81 -7.59
C ARG A 693 -5.81 15.21 -8.53
N ASN A 694 -6.94 15.71 -8.02
CA ASN A 694 -8.17 15.99 -8.79
C ASN A 694 -8.70 14.76 -9.57
N LEU A 695 -8.48 13.54 -9.06
CA LEU A 695 -8.96 12.28 -9.62
C LEU A 695 -10.23 11.76 -8.92
N LEU A 696 -10.65 12.40 -7.83
CA LEU A 696 -11.88 12.03 -7.13
C LEU A 696 -13.09 12.26 -8.06
N PRO A 697 -13.91 11.25 -8.33
CA PRO A 697 -14.95 11.34 -9.35
C PRO A 697 -16.07 12.31 -8.95
N ASP A 698 -16.68 12.91 -9.96
CA ASP A 698 -17.79 13.84 -9.80
C ASP A 698 -19.08 13.07 -9.39
N LEU A 699 -19.61 13.36 -8.20
CA LEU A 699 -20.86 12.77 -7.69
C LEU A 699 -21.86 13.88 -7.38
N ALA A 700 -22.75 14.17 -8.30
CA ALA A 700 -23.80 15.18 -8.14
C ALA A 700 -25.19 14.58 -8.43
N ALA A 701 -26.25 15.34 -8.15
CA ALA A 701 -27.62 14.90 -8.40
C ALA A 701 -27.93 14.57 -9.86
N ASP A 702 -27.20 15.19 -10.78
CA ASP A 702 -27.34 15.05 -12.23
C ASP A 702 -26.60 13.82 -12.78
N CYS A 703 -25.87 13.05 -11.97
CA CYS A 703 -25.23 11.82 -12.42
C CYS A 703 -26.26 10.78 -12.89
N ALA A 704 -25.94 10.03 -13.95
CA ALA A 704 -26.87 9.11 -14.62
C ALA A 704 -27.51 8.07 -13.67
N LYS A 705 -26.72 7.45 -12.79
CA LYS A 705 -27.25 6.47 -11.80
C LYS A 705 -28.16 7.10 -10.76
N VAL A 706 -27.76 8.24 -10.21
CA VAL A 706 -28.58 9.00 -9.23
C VAL A 706 -29.90 9.41 -9.87
N ARG A 707 -29.86 9.88 -11.11
CA ARG A 707 -31.05 10.24 -11.89
C ARG A 707 -31.96 9.03 -12.13
N ALA A 708 -31.40 7.90 -12.59
CA ALA A 708 -32.15 6.67 -12.78
C ALA A 708 -32.80 6.19 -11.48
N ARG A 709 -32.09 6.30 -10.34
CA ARG A 709 -32.63 5.99 -9.01
C ARG A 709 -33.74 6.95 -8.61
N ARG A 710 -33.59 8.26 -8.86
CA ARG A 710 -34.62 9.28 -8.63
C ARG A 710 -35.87 8.98 -9.43
N GLU A 711 -35.76 8.75 -10.74
CA GLU A 711 -36.93 8.44 -11.59
C GLU A 711 -37.60 7.13 -11.16
N ARG A 712 -36.82 6.13 -10.74
CA ARG A 712 -37.37 4.89 -10.15
C ARG A 712 -38.18 5.18 -8.88
N LEU A 713 -37.68 6.00 -7.95
CA LEU A 713 -38.41 6.38 -6.73
C LEU A 713 -39.69 7.15 -7.05
N ILE A 714 -39.64 8.07 -8.03
CA ILE A 714 -40.80 8.82 -8.50
C ILE A 714 -41.86 7.88 -9.09
N SER A 715 -41.46 6.93 -9.94
CA SER A 715 -42.37 5.93 -10.54
C SER A 715 -43.05 5.03 -9.50
N GLN A 716 -42.38 4.80 -8.35
CA GLN A 716 -42.91 4.04 -7.22
C GLN A 716 -43.76 4.90 -6.25
N GLY A 717 -43.92 6.20 -6.52
CA GLY A 717 -44.63 7.14 -5.65
C GLY A 717 -43.87 7.54 -4.37
N LYS A 718 -42.58 7.18 -4.24
CA LYS A 718 -41.74 7.46 -3.06
C LYS A 718 -41.02 8.81 -3.18
N TRP A 719 -41.79 9.90 -3.20
CA TRP A 719 -41.25 11.25 -3.38
C TRP A 719 -40.39 11.73 -2.20
N GLN A 720 -40.71 11.33 -0.97
CA GLN A 720 -39.92 11.68 0.20
C GLN A 720 -38.49 11.12 0.14
N ASP A 721 -38.34 9.87 -0.31
CA ASP A 721 -37.02 9.25 -0.50
C ASP A 721 -36.23 9.94 -1.62
N ALA A 722 -36.91 10.39 -2.69
CA ALA A 722 -36.28 11.13 -3.77
C ALA A 722 -35.78 12.52 -3.30
N PHE A 723 -36.57 13.24 -2.50
CA PHE A 723 -36.14 14.48 -1.88
C PHE A 723 -35.00 14.26 -0.88
N ALA A 724 -35.06 13.20 -0.07
CA ALA A 724 -34.01 12.86 0.88
C ALA A 724 -32.68 12.55 0.18
N LEU A 725 -32.72 11.82 -0.94
CA LEU A 725 -31.53 11.52 -1.75
C LEU A 725 -30.86 12.79 -2.30
N LEU A 726 -31.63 13.68 -2.94
CA LEU A 726 -31.08 14.92 -3.49
C LEU A 726 -30.60 15.88 -2.40
N ARG A 727 -31.34 15.95 -1.27
CA ARG A 727 -30.95 16.75 -0.12
C ARG A 727 -29.65 16.25 0.50
N TRP A 728 -29.48 14.93 0.63
CA TRP A 728 -28.25 14.32 1.11
C TRP A 728 -27.04 14.72 0.24
N LEU A 729 -27.20 14.73 -1.09
CA LEU A 729 -26.18 15.19 -2.04
C LEU A 729 -25.89 16.69 -1.90
N CYS A 730 -26.92 17.54 -1.78
CA CYS A 730 -26.75 18.98 -1.58
C CYS A 730 -25.97 19.30 -0.29
N GLN A 731 -26.23 18.57 0.79
CA GLN A 731 -25.56 18.78 2.07
C GLN A 731 -24.06 18.47 2.06
N ARG A 732 -23.59 17.61 1.15
CA ARG A 732 -22.24 17.02 1.18
C ARG A 732 -21.41 17.28 -0.07
N SER A 733 -21.97 17.99 -1.05
CA SER A 733 -21.26 18.30 -2.29
C SER A 733 -20.50 19.61 -2.20
N GLU A 734 -19.37 19.69 -2.90
CA GLU A 734 -18.49 20.85 -2.96
C GLU A 734 -18.56 21.56 -4.32
N GLY A 735 -18.16 22.83 -4.37
CA GLY A 735 -18.00 23.62 -5.60
C GLY A 735 -19.20 23.56 -6.56
N SER A 736 -18.94 23.29 -7.84
CA SER A 736 -19.97 23.20 -8.89
C SER A 736 -20.92 21.99 -8.72
N GLN A 737 -20.50 20.94 -8.00
CA GLN A 737 -21.34 19.77 -7.72
C GLN A 737 -22.51 20.15 -6.81
N PHE A 738 -22.27 21.06 -5.86
CA PHE A 738 -23.31 21.62 -5.00
C PHE A 738 -24.35 22.38 -5.82
N GLN A 739 -23.92 23.33 -6.65
CA GLN A 739 -24.80 24.17 -7.44
C GLN A 739 -25.73 23.32 -8.33
N ARG A 740 -25.16 22.34 -9.05
CA ARG A 740 -25.91 21.39 -9.88
C ARG A 740 -26.90 20.55 -9.07
N SER A 741 -26.49 20.09 -7.89
CA SER A 741 -27.38 19.30 -7.01
C SER A 741 -28.57 20.11 -6.50
N VAL A 742 -28.35 21.39 -6.18
CA VAL A 742 -29.39 22.32 -5.76
C VAL A 742 -30.34 22.65 -6.91
N TYR A 743 -29.84 22.82 -8.13
CA TYR A 743 -30.68 23.01 -9.31
C TYR A 743 -31.57 21.79 -9.60
N GLU A 744 -31.03 20.57 -9.51
CA GLU A 744 -31.83 19.34 -9.65
C GLU A 744 -32.90 19.22 -8.54
N LEU A 745 -32.56 19.61 -7.30
CA LEU A 745 -33.54 19.65 -6.21
C LEU A 745 -34.65 20.69 -6.49
N GLY A 746 -34.29 21.87 -6.99
CA GLY A 746 -35.25 22.91 -7.40
C GLY A 746 -36.18 22.43 -8.52
N SER A 747 -35.62 21.73 -9.52
CA SER A 747 -36.40 21.11 -10.60
C SER A 747 -37.34 20.01 -10.09
N LEU A 748 -36.89 19.19 -9.14
CA LEU A 748 -37.74 18.19 -8.49
C LEU A 748 -38.90 18.84 -7.71
N CYS A 749 -38.64 19.96 -7.00
CA CYS A 749 -39.68 20.73 -6.35
C CYS A 749 -40.72 21.25 -7.35
N ARG A 750 -40.28 21.80 -8.49
CA ARG A 750 -41.17 22.25 -9.59
C ARG A 750 -42.04 21.09 -10.09
N ARG A 751 -41.44 19.92 -10.37
CA ARG A 751 -42.17 18.71 -10.81
C ARG A 751 -43.19 18.24 -9.76
N ALA A 752 -42.83 18.28 -8.48
CA ALA A 752 -43.73 17.90 -7.38
C ALA A 752 -44.93 18.85 -7.27
N LEU A 753 -44.73 20.16 -7.46
CA LEU A 753 -45.82 21.15 -7.49
C LEU A 753 -46.77 20.93 -8.66
N LEU A 754 -46.26 20.54 -9.83
CA LEU A 754 -47.09 20.29 -11.01
C LEU A 754 -47.80 18.93 -10.98
N ASN A 755 -47.47 18.05 -10.03
CA ASN A 755 -48.10 16.74 -9.88
C ASN A 755 -49.61 16.84 -9.59
N ASN A 756 -50.37 15.82 -9.96
CA ASN A 756 -51.82 15.74 -9.73
C ASN A 756 -52.18 15.46 -8.26
N ASN A 757 -51.28 14.85 -7.48
CA ASN A 757 -51.53 14.51 -6.07
C ASN A 757 -51.31 15.69 -5.12
N GLU A 758 -52.29 16.01 -4.28
CA GLU A 758 -52.21 17.09 -3.29
C GLU A 758 -51.11 16.89 -2.23
N THR A 759 -50.85 15.65 -1.78
CA THR A 759 -49.83 15.39 -0.76
C THR A 759 -48.42 15.68 -1.29
N ILE A 760 -48.15 15.30 -2.53
CA ILE A 760 -46.88 15.55 -3.23
C ILE A 760 -46.69 17.07 -3.43
N ARG A 761 -47.75 17.80 -3.77
CA ARG A 761 -47.71 19.26 -3.92
C ARG A 761 -47.36 19.98 -2.61
N LYS A 762 -47.98 19.57 -1.49
CA LYS A 762 -47.67 20.12 -0.16
C LYS A 762 -46.23 19.81 0.26
N GLU A 763 -45.74 18.61 -0.03
CA GLU A 763 -44.33 18.26 0.21
C GLU A 763 -43.38 19.12 -0.63
N GLY A 764 -43.65 19.28 -1.93
CA GLY A 764 -42.87 20.14 -2.82
C GLY A 764 -42.81 21.60 -2.33
N LEU A 765 -43.95 22.15 -1.89
CA LEU A 765 -44.00 23.48 -1.26
C LEU A 765 -43.16 23.52 0.03
N ALA A 766 -43.29 22.52 0.91
CA ALA A 766 -42.54 22.47 2.15
C ALA A 766 -41.01 22.45 1.92
N GLN A 767 -40.55 21.76 0.87
CA GLN A 767 -39.13 21.76 0.49
C GLN A 767 -38.70 23.13 -0.07
N ILE A 768 -39.51 23.80 -0.89
CA ILE A 768 -39.23 25.17 -1.36
C ILE A 768 -39.13 26.15 -0.18
N CYS A 769 -40.08 26.10 0.76
CA CYS A 769 -40.06 26.96 1.94
C CYS A 769 -38.79 26.75 2.77
N LYS A 770 -38.25 25.53 2.86
CA LYS A 770 -36.96 25.26 3.50
C LYS A 770 -35.80 25.88 2.71
N LEU A 771 -35.76 25.70 1.39
CA LEU A 771 -34.71 26.24 0.52
C LEU A 771 -34.66 27.78 0.51
N LEU A 772 -35.80 28.44 0.69
CA LEU A 772 -35.86 29.91 0.76
C LEU A 772 -35.42 30.46 2.12
N ASN A 773 -35.57 29.69 3.20
CA ASN A 773 -35.27 30.13 4.56
C ASN A 773 -33.79 30.03 4.93
N SER A 774 -33.10 28.97 4.49
CA SER A 774 -31.77 28.60 4.97
C SER A 774 -30.94 27.91 3.88
N ASP A 775 -29.62 28.10 3.92
CA ASP A 775 -28.70 27.26 3.11
C ASP A 775 -28.71 25.83 3.67
N ILE A 776 -28.97 24.87 2.78
CA ILE A 776 -29.01 23.44 3.09
C ILE A 776 -27.73 22.95 3.78
N ARG A 777 -26.57 23.50 3.40
CA ARG A 777 -25.28 23.11 4.01
C ARG A 777 -25.11 23.67 5.40
N GLU A 778 -25.62 24.87 5.65
CA GLU A 778 -25.57 25.47 6.98
C GLU A 778 -26.43 24.68 7.98
N GLU A 779 -27.62 24.23 7.56
CA GLU A 779 -28.44 23.30 8.36
C GLU A 779 -27.68 22.02 8.70
N PHE A 780 -26.95 21.46 7.72
CA PHE A 780 -26.17 20.25 7.91
C PHE A 780 -25.01 20.46 8.89
N LEU A 781 -24.24 21.53 8.72
CA LEU A 781 -23.11 21.86 9.59
C LEU A 781 -23.56 22.15 11.02
N GLN A 782 -24.67 22.87 11.21
CA GLN A 782 -25.26 23.13 12.53
C GLN A 782 -25.77 21.85 13.21
N ALA A 783 -26.37 20.92 12.45
CA ALA A 783 -26.87 19.66 12.98
C ALA A 783 -25.78 18.75 13.56
N GLN A 784 -24.52 18.91 13.12
CA GLN A 784 -23.39 18.10 13.57
C GLN A 784 -22.83 18.52 14.95
N LYS A 785 -23.32 19.62 15.56
CA LYS A 785 -22.93 20.08 16.90
C LYS A 785 -21.42 20.29 17.11
N VAL A 786 -20.68 20.59 16.04
CA VAL A 786 -19.25 20.93 16.09
C VAL A 786 -19.11 22.46 16.12
N SER A 787 -18.19 22.99 16.93
CA SER A 787 -17.82 24.42 16.89
C SER A 787 -16.97 24.67 15.64
N LEU A 788 -17.60 25.14 14.57
CA LEU A 788 -16.96 25.34 13.27
C LEU A 788 -15.95 26.50 13.34
N PRO A 789 -14.80 26.41 12.66
CA PRO A 789 -13.87 27.54 12.53
C PRO A 789 -14.55 28.76 11.91
N SER A 790 -14.15 29.97 12.34
CA SER A 790 -14.68 31.24 11.80
C SER A 790 -14.43 31.43 10.30
N ASP A 791 -13.41 30.74 9.77
CA ASP A 791 -12.95 30.88 8.40
C ASP A 791 -13.78 30.06 7.40
N TRP A 792 -14.70 29.21 7.89
CA TRP A 792 -15.68 28.49 7.07
C TRP A 792 -16.89 29.37 6.71
N THR A 793 -16.76 30.68 6.89
CA THR A 793 -17.80 31.64 6.51
C THR A 793 -18.06 31.60 5.01
N MET A 794 -19.33 31.80 4.64
CA MET A 794 -19.76 31.78 3.25
C MET A 794 -18.97 32.81 2.44
N SER A 795 -18.35 32.37 1.33
CA SER A 795 -17.79 33.32 0.38
C SER A 795 -18.88 34.26 -0.12
N GLN A 796 -18.54 35.53 -0.34
CA GLN A 796 -19.48 36.53 -0.83
C GLN A 796 -20.18 36.06 -2.12
N ASP A 797 -19.44 35.41 -3.01
CA ASP A 797 -19.94 34.81 -4.24
C ASP A 797 -21.00 33.72 -4.00
N ARG A 798 -20.84 32.89 -2.95
CA ARG A 798 -21.82 31.86 -2.60
C ARG A 798 -23.11 32.48 -2.08
N ILE A 799 -23.03 33.54 -1.27
CA ILE A 799 -24.20 34.26 -0.75
C ILE A 799 -24.98 34.90 -1.91
N GLU A 800 -24.28 35.56 -2.82
CA GLU A 800 -24.88 36.21 -3.99
C GLU A 800 -25.51 35.17 -4.93
N TRP A 801 -24.82 34.06 -5.18
CA TRP A 801 -25.36 32.94 -5.93
C TRP A 801 -26.62 32.34 -5.28
N TRP A 802 -26.59 32.07 -3.97
CA TRP A 802 -27.74 31.51 -3.24
C TRP A 802 -28.93 32.46 -3.28
N ARG A 803 -28.70 33.76 -3.10
CA ARG A 803 -29.75 34.80 -3.21
C ARG A 803 -30.34 34.86 -4.62
N SER A 804 -29.51 34.76 -5.65
CA SER A 804 -29.98 34.71 -7.04
C SER A 804 -30.84 33.47 -7.29
N PHE A 805 -30.36 32.28 -6.89
CA PHE A 805 -31.11 31.03 -7.01
C PHE A 805 -32.43 31.05 -6.23
N SER A 806 -32.43 31.50 -4.97
CA SER A 806 -33.62 31.56 -4.14
C SER A 806 -34.67 32.52 -4.73
N SER A 807 -34.24 33.64 -5.31
CA SER A 807 -35.13 34.55 -6.04
C SER A 807 -35.79 33.86 -7.25
N GLN A 808 -35.02 33.12 -8.05
CA GLN A 808 -35.51 32.41 -9.24
C GLN A 808 -36.46 31.26 -8.87
N LEU A 809 -36.14 30.49 -7.82
CA LEU A 809 -36.99 29.42 -7.31
C LEU A 809 -38.29 29.98 -6.71
N GLY A 810 -38.19 31.05 -5.93
CA GLY A 810 -39.35 31.75 -5.35
C GLY A 810 -40.28 32.31 -6.42
N TRP A 811 -39.71 32.95 -7.46
CA TRP A 811 -40.47 33.44 -8.61
C TRP A 811 -41.17 32.30 -9.36
N THR A 812 -40.48 31.18 -9.60
CA THR A 812 -41.07 30.00 -10.24
C THR A 812 -42.26 29.46 -9.43
N ALA A 813 -42.12 29.35 -8.10
CA ALA A 813 -43.21 28.92 -7.22
C ALA A 813 -44.39 29.90 -7.23
N TRP A 814 -44.11 31.21 -7.29
CA TRP A 814 -45.12 32.26 -7.39
C TRP A 814 -45.94 32.16 -8.68
N ILE A 815 -45.27 31.97 -9.82
CA ILE A 815 -45.94 31.79 -11.12
C ILE A 815 -46.82 30.54 -11.11
N ILE A 816 -46.33 29.43 -10.56
CA ILE A 816 -47.13 28.21 -10.44
C ILE A 816 -48.37 28.47 -9.58
N SER A 817 -48.24 29.23 -8.48
CA SER A 817 -49.38 29.56 -7.62
C SER A 817 -50.46 30.43 -8.27
N THR A 818 -50.11 31.16 -9.33
CA THR A 818 -51.00 32.11 -10.02
C THR A 818 -51.59 31.53 -11.30
N LYS A 819 -50.77 30.89 -12.14
CA LYS A 819 -51.19 30.35 -13.44
C LYS A 819 -51.79 28.94 -13.36
N VAL A 820 -51.41 28.12 -12.38
CA VAL A 820 -51.91 26.74 -12.28
C VAL A 820 -53.17 26.67 -11.41
N PRO A 821 -54.30 26.11 -11.92
CA PRO A 821 -55.54 26.01 -11.15
C PRO A 821 -55.37 25.21 -9.85
N GLY A 822 -55.88 25.74 -8.74
CA GLY A 822 -55.88 25.06 -7.44
C GLY A 822 -54.57 25.18 -6.64
N MET A 823 -53.71 26.14 -6.96
CA MET A 823 -52.44 26.41 -6.27
C MET A 823 -52.43 27.67 -5.39
N SER A 824 -53.58 28.34 -5.23
CA SER A 824 -53.69 29.59 -4.45
C SER A 824 -53.34 29.44 -2.95
N PHE A 825 -53.41 28.20 -2.42
CA PHE A 825 -53.05 27.91 -1.03
C PHE A 825 -51.57 28.18 -0.71
N MET A 826 -50.70 28.25 -1.72
CA MET A 826 -49.26 28.50 -1.55
C MET A 826 -48.92 29.97 -1.29
N GLN A 827 -49.79 30.90 -1.70
CA GLN A 827 -49.51 32.34 -1.70
C GLN A 827 -49.20 32.93 -0.32
N PRO A 828 -49.89 32.55 0.78
CA PRO A 828 -49.56 33.04 2.12
C PRO A 828 -48.13 32.67 2.55
N ASP A 829 -47.73 31.43 2.30
CA ASP A 829 -46.40 30.93 2.66
C ASP A 829 -45.32 31.65 1.84
N LEU A 830 -45.53 31.82 0.54
CA LEU A 830 -44.58 32.53 -0.34
C LEU A 830 -44.46 34.03 0.01
N LYS A 831 -45.55 34.68 0.40
CA LYS A 831 -45.52 36.08 0.87
C LYS A 831 -44.75 36.23 2.18
N SER A 832 -44.90 35.29 3.11
CA SER A 832 -44.15 35.34 4.38
C SER A 832 -42.64 35.20 4.19
N LEU A 833 -42.22 34.55 3.10
CA LEU A 833 -40.82 34.33 2.73
C LEU A 833 -40.26 35.39 1.75
N ASN A 834 -41.02 36.45 1.46
CA ASN A 834 -40.64 37.50 0.50
C ASN A 834 -40.28 36.94 -0.90
N ALA A 835 -40.98 35.90 -1.36
CA ALA A 835 -40.77 35.38 -2.71
C ALA A 835 -41.09 36.47 -3.76
N PRO A 836 -40.20 36.70 -4.74
CA PRO A 836 -40.36 37.82 -5.67
C PRO A 836 -41.52 37.57 -6.65
N GLU A 837 -42.42 38.56 -6.77
CA GLU A 837 -43.50 38.56 -7.78
C GLU A 837 -42.94 38.81 -9.20
N SER A 838 -41.78 39.46 -9.29
CA SER A 838 -41.04 39.74 -10.53
C SER A 838 -39.53 39.69 -10.29
N LEU A 839 -38.76 39.27 -11.29
CA LEU A 839 -37.29 39.21 -11.22
C LEU A 839 -36.65 40.52 -11.72
N PRO A 840 -35.52 40.96 -11.13
CA PRO A 840 -34.85 42.20 -11.52
C PRO A 840 -33.98 42.01 -12.78
N GLY A 841 -34.34 42.66 -13.89
CA GLY A 841 -33.59 42.67 -15.17
C GLY A 841 -33.92 43.92 -16.01
N PHE A 842 -33.00 44.35 -16.87
CA PHE A 842 -33.01 45.64 -17.60
C PHE A 842 -34.35 45.93 -18.29
N VAL A 843 -35.10 46.93 -17.80
CA VAL A 843 -36.16 47.59 -18.57
C VAL A 843 -35.50 48.74 -19.33
N GLY A 844 -34.84 48.43 -20.45
CA GLY A 844 -34.11 49.38 -21.30
C GLY A 844 -34.96 49.91 -22.47
N THR A 845 -35.27 51.19 -22.41
CA THR A 845 -35.79 52.12 -23.44
C THR A 845 -36.15 51.59 -24.85
N GLY A 846 -37.45 51.57 -25.16
CA GLY A 846 -37.98 52.08 -26.43
C GLY A 846 -38.41 51.07 -27.50
N GLN A 847 -37.67 49.97 -27.72
CA GLN A 847 -38.01 48.97 -28.76
C GLN A 847 -37.93 47.50 -28.28
N ASP A 848 -37.17 47.18 -27.22
CA ASP A 848 -36.96 45.79 -26.75
C ASP A 848 -37.91 45.32 -25.63
N SER A 849 -38.88 46.16 -25.23
CA SER A 849 -39.81 45.82 -24.13
C SER A 849 -40.82 44.73 -24.50
N GLU A 850 -41.21 44.62 -25.78
CA GLU A 850 -42.18 43.63 -26.22
C GLU A 850 -41.55 42.24 -26.34
N ALA A 851 -40.38 42.15 -26.98
CA ALA A 851 -39.59 40.91 -27.07
C ALA A 851 -39.22 40.34 -25.69
N THR A 852 -38.80 41.21 -24.76
CA THR A 852 -38.53 40.81 -23.36
C THR A 852 -39.79 40.29 -22.66
N GLN A 853 -40.94 40.94 -22.85
CA GLN A 853 -42.20 40.47 -22.29
C GLN A 853 -42.65 39.14 -22.89
N THR A 854 -42.44 38.95 -24.20
CA THR A 854 -42.71 37.68 -24.89
C THR A 854 -41.81 36.57 -24.35
N GLY A 855 -40.51 36.81 -24.21
CA GLY A 855 -39.57 35.85 -23.59
C GLY A 855 -39.95 35.48 -22.15
N ILE A 856 -40.36 36.46 -21.33
CA ILE A 856 -40.84 36.20 -19.96
C ILE A 856 -42.12 35.35 -19.97
N ARG A 857 -43.09 35.67 -20.83
CA ARG A 857 -44.33 34.88 -20.95
C ARG A 857 -44.04 33.45 -21.38
N ALA A 858 -43.17 33.27 -22.37
CA ALA A 858 -42.73 31.97 -22.85
C ALA A 858 -42.04 31.16 -21.74
N MET A 859 -41.19 31.79 -20.92
CA MET A 859 -40.59 31.14 -19.73
C MET A 859 -41.66 30.69 -18.73
N GLN A 860 -42.61 31.57 -18.40
CA GLN A 860 -43.70 31.24 -17.47
C GLN A 860 -44.54 30.06 -17.97
N ASP A 861 -44.81 30.02 -19.27
CA ASP A 861 -45.59 28.96 -19.88
C ASP A 861 -44.82 27.63 -19.78
N TRP A 862 -43.54 27.59 -20.17
CA TRP A 862 -42.69 26.40 -20.03
C TRP A 862 -42.63 25.87 -18.58
N LEU A 863 -42.46 26.76 -17.61
CA LEU A 863 -42.35 26.39 -16.21
C LEU A 863 -43.67 25.85 -15.61
N THR A 864 -44.82 26.13 -16.22
CA THR A 864 -46.15 25.77 -15.72
C THR A 864 -46.84 24.62 -16.48
N VAL A 865 -46.28 24.16 -17.61
CA VAL A 865 -46.86 23.04 -18.39
C VAL A 865 -46.91 21.74 -17.56
N ARG A 866 -48.13 21.24 -17.30
CA ARG A 866 -48.40 19.94 -16.66
C ARG A 866 -48.32 18.78 -17.65
N ASP A 867 -49.22 18.73 -18.62
CA ASP A 867 -49.33 17.70 -19.66
C ASP A 867 -49.57 18.33 -21.04
N LEU A 868 -48.95 17.77 -22.10
CA LEU A 868 -49.10 18.23 -23.49
C LEU A 868 -50.50 17.95 -24.06
N GLU A 869 -51.15 16.85 -23.65
CA GLU A 869 -52.36 16.34 -24.31
C GLU A 869 -53.65 17.12 -23.98
N ASN A 870 -53.72 17.82 -22.84
CA ASN A 870 -54.96 18.42 -22.33
C ASN A 870 -54.95 19.96 -22.22
N THR A 871 -53.84 20.62 -22.51
CA THR A 871 -53.65 22.05 -22.23
C THR A 871 -53.78 22.95 -23.46
N GLY A 872 -53.91 22.37 -24.66
CA GLY A 872 -53.88 23.13 -25.92
C GLY A 872 -52.50 23.75 -26.21
N PHE A 873 -51.46 23.37 -25.47
CA PHE A 873 -50.09 23.82 -25.66
C PHE A 873 -49.55 23.28 -26.98
N LYS A 874 -49.50 24.15 -28.00
CA LYS A 874 -48.97 23.85 -29.33
C LYS A 874 -47.71 24.69 -29.54
N ARG A 875 -46.55 24.10 -29.27
CA ARG A 875 -45.27 24.63 -29.72
C ARG A 875 -44.64 23.69 -30.71
N SER A 876 -44.44 24.14 -31.95
CA SER A 876 -43.50 23.50 -32.88
C SER A 876 -42.12 24.02 -32.52
N GLY A 877 -41.13 23.17 -32.26
CA GLY A 877 -39.82 23.51 -31.66
C GLY A 877 -38.90 24.49 -32.43
N GLU A 878 -39.45 25.42 -33.21
CA GLU A 878 -38.82 26.50 -33.98
C GLU A 878 -39.50 27.87 -33.70
N GLU A 879 -40.17 28.05 -32.55
CA GLU A 879 -40.83 29.33 -32.23
C GLU A 879 -39.83 30.39 -31.76
N GLU A 880 -39.89 31.60 -32.36
CA GLU A 880 -39.09 32.78 -31.99
C GLU A 880 -39.22 33.10 -30.48
N ASP A 881 -40.39 32.82 -29.89
CA ASP A 881 -40.68 32.94 -28.46
C ASP A 881 -39.75 32.11 -27.56
N ASP A 882 -39.35 30.90 -28.00
CA ASP A 882 -38.49 29.99 -27.24
C ASP A 882 -37.04 30.46 -27.23
N GLN A 883 -36.58 31.04 -28.34
CA GLN A 883 -35.27 31.71 -28.42
C GLN A 883 -35.24 32.95 -27.53
N LEU A 884 -36.26 33.82 -27.61
CA LEU A 884 -36.36 35.02 -26.77
C LEU A 884 -36.38 34.69 -25.27
N CYS A 885 -37.05 33.60 -24.89
CA CYS A 885 -37.07 33.08 -23.52
C CYS A 885 -35.68 32.67 -23.02
N PHE A 886 -34.93 31.92 -23.83
CA PHE A 886 -33.60 31.46 -23.50
C PHE A 886 -32.60 32.63 -23.42
N ASP A 887 -32.65 33.52 -24.41
CA ASP A 887 -31.80 34.72 -24.51
C ASP A 887 -31.98 35.62 -23.28
N TRP A 888 -33.23 35.89 -22.90
CA TRP A 888 -33.55 36.66 -21.70
C TRP A 888 -32.95 36.05 -20.43
N ALA A 889 -33.00 34.72 -20.29
CA ALA A 889 -32.45 34.05 -19.11
C ALA A 889 -30.91 34.07 -19.08
N ILE A 890 -30.25 33.95 -20.24
CA ILE A 890 -28.79 34.03 -20.37
C ILE A 890 -28.27 35.43 -20.07
N GLU A 891 -28.88 36.46 -20.67
CA GLU A 891 -28.44 37.86 -20.55
C GLU A 891 -28.54 38.37 -19.10
N ASN A 892 -29.53 37.87 -18.34
CA ASN A 892 -29.69 38.19 -16.93
C ASN A 892 -28.97 37.19 -15.98
N GLN A 893 -28.21 36.23 -16.52
CA GLN A 893 -27.48 35.21 -15.76
C GLN A 893 -28.37 34.39 -14.81
N TYR A 894 -29.61 34.10 -15.22
CA TYR A 894 -30.56 33.29 -14.46
C TYR A 894 -30.31 31.79 -14.64
N HIS A 895 -29.19 31.33 -14.08
CA HIS A 895 -28.72 29.95 -14.16
C HIS A 895 -29.75 28.90 -13.70
N GLY A 896 -30.54 29.19 -12.65
CA GLY A 896 -31.58 28.29 -12.16
C GLY A 896 -32.73 28.14 -13.16
N LEU A 897 -33.18 29.24 -13.76
CA LEU A 897 -34.22 29.21 -14.79
C LEU A 897 -33.77 28.50 -16.07
N ILE A 898 -32.54 28.75 -16.53
CA ILE A 898 -31.94 28.01 -17.67
C ILE A 898 -31.94 26.52 -17.37
N TYR A 899 -31.55 26.12 -16.16
CA TYR A 899 -31.54 24.72 -15.74
C TYR A 899 -32.94 24.10 -15.75
N PHE A 900 -33.95 24.81 -15.21
CA PHE A 900 -35.33 24.32 -15.17
C PHE A 900 -35.95 24.23 -16.57
N LEU A 901 -35.65 25.20 -17.45
CA LEU A 901 -36.10 25.23 -18.84
C LEU A 901 -35.54 24.05 -19.62
N LEU A 902 -34.22 23.86 -19.62
CA LEU A 902 -33.58 22.78 -20.36
C LEU A 902 -34.01 21.41 -19.85
N LEU A 903 -34.16 21.22 -18.53
CA LEU A 903 -34.73 19.97 -18.00
C LEU A 903 -36.17 19.76 -18.45
N LYS A 904 -36.98 20.82 -18.57
CA LYS A 904 -38.35 20.69 -19.10
C LYS A 904 -38.36 20.30 -20.57
N TRP A 905 -37.46 20.87 -21.39
CA TRP A 905 -37.30 20.45 -22.78
C TRP A 905 -36.88 18.99 -22.88
N LEU A 906 -35.98 18.54 -22.00
CA LEU A 906 -35.55 17.15 -21.92
C LEU A 906 -36.66 16.19 -21.44
N GLU A 907 -37.54 16.62 -20.52
CA GLU A 907 -38.74 15.85 -20.13
C GLU A 907 -39.65 15.59 -21.33
N LEU A 908 -39.72 16.54 -22.28
CA LEU A 908 -40.60 16.49 -23.44
C LEU A 908 -39.94 15.95 -24.71
N ARG A 909 -38.67 15.55 -24.64
CA ARG A 909 -37.90 15.08 -25.80
C ARG A 909 -38.50 13.87 -26.53
N GLU A 910 -39.26 13.02 -25.82
CA GLU A 910 -39.96 11.88 -26.42
C GLU A 910 -41.09 12.32 -27.34
N HIS A 911 -41.67 13.51 -27.09
CA HIS A 911 -42.77 14.07 -27.87
C HIS A 911 -42.28 15.10 -28.90
N ILE A 912 -41.26 15.90 -28.54
CA ILE A 912 -40.69 16.95 -29.39
C ILE A 912 -39.15 16.87 -29.33
N PRO A 913 -38.51 15.98 -30.12
CA PRO A 913 -37.06 15.82 -30.14
C PRO A 913 -36.29 17.11 -30.49
N ALA A 914 -36.90 17.97 -31.32
CA ALA A 914 -36.32 19.21 -31.82
C ALA A 914 -35.90 20.20 -30.71
N LEU A 915 -36.52 20.16 -29.53
CA LEU A 915 -36.17 21.05 -28.42
C LEU A 915 -34.76 20.80 -27.88
N VAL A 916 -34.27 19.56 -27.99
CA VAL A 916 -32.90 19.22 -27.57
C VAL A 916 -31.90 19.86 -28.51
N THR A 917 -32.11 19.72 -29.83
CA THR A 917 -31.28 20.35 -30.86
C THR A 917 -31.35 21.88 -30.78
N LEU A 918 -32.54 22.44 -30.53
CA LEU A 918 -32.72 23.88 -30.28
C LEU A 918 -31.89 24.33 -29.06
N GLY A 919 -31.91 23.56 -27.97
CA GLY A 919 -31.07 23.82 -26.80
C GLY A 919 -29.58 23.86 -27.12
N TYR A 920 -29.09 22.90 -27.91
CA TYR A 920 -27.69 22.88 -28.37
C TYR A 920 -27.35 24.07 -29.28
N SER A 921 -28.22 24.41 -30.22
CA SER A 921 -28.00 25.55 -31.12
C SER A 921 -28.02 26.89 -30.38
N LEU A 922 -28.92 27.08 -29.43
CA LEU A 922 -29.00 28.31 -28.62
C LEU A 922 -27.81 28.42 -27.66
N ALA A 923 -27.40 27.31 -27.04
CA ALA A 923 -26.20 27.27 -26.20
C ALA A 923 -24.95 27.65 -27.00
N ALA A 924 -24.79 27.13 -28.22
CA ALA A 924 -23.68 27.47 -29.10
C ALA A 924 -23.74 28.93 -29.61
N ASN A 925 -24.93 29.43 -29.95
CA ASN A 925 -25.13 30.81 -30.41
C ASN A 925 -24.79 31.85 -29.34
N LYS A 926 -25.15 31.59 -28.08
CA LYS A 926 -24.83 32.48 -26.95
C LYS A 926 -23.53 32.14 -26.23
N HIS A 927 -22.75 31.19 -26.76
CA HIS A 927 -21.50 30.71 -26.18
C HIS A 927 -21.63 30.27 -24.70
N SER A 928 -22.76 29.66 -24.36
CA SER A 928 -23.07 29.25 -22.98
C SER A 928 -22.60 27.83 -22.71
N HIS A 929 -21.38 27.70 -22.18
CA HIS A 929 -20.85 26.43 -21.69
C HIS A 929 -21.75 25.81 -20.60
N PHE A 930 -22.41 26.63 -19.77
CA PHE A 930 -23.30 26.15 -18.73
C PHE A 930 -24.51 25.40 -19.31
N ALA A 931 -25.19 26.00 -20.30
CA ALA A 931 -26.34 25.36 -20.97
C ALA A 931 -25.93 24.08 -21.71
N LEU A 932 -24.80 24.12 -22.42
CA LEU A 932 -24.26 22.97 -23.13
C LEU A 932 -23.95 21.79 -22.20
N GLN A 933 -23.29 22.07 -21.07
CA GLN A 933 -22.96 21.05 -20.08
C GLN A 933 -24.20 20.42 -19.43
N ILE A 934 -25.29 21.18 -19.25
CA ILE A 934 -26.54 20.61 -18.73
C ILE A 934 -27.06 19.54 -19.68
N LEU A 935 -27.17 19.86 -20.98
CA LEU A 935 -27.66 18.91 -21.99
C LEU A 935 -26.78 17.65 -22.04
N LEU A 936 -25.47 17.82 -22.19
CA LEU A 936 -24.51 16.71 -22.24
C LEU A 936 -24.56 15.82 -20.99
N ARG A 937 -24.59 16.41 -19.79
CA ARG A 937 -24.70 15.65 -18.55
C ARG A 937 -26.02 14.90 -18.45
N GLN A 938 -27.08 15.40 -19.08
CA GLN A 938 -28.36 14.71 -19.18
C GLN A 938 -28.34 13.51 -20.16
N GLY A 939 -27.20 13.25 -20.80
CA GLY A 939 -26.96 12.09 -21.64
C GLY A 939 -27.61 12.21 -23.02
N THR A 940 -27.85 13.44 -23.49
CA THR A 940 -28.34 13.66 -24.85
C THR A 940 -27.22 13.62 -25.86
N ASP A 941 -27.58 13.13 -27.05
CA ASP A 941 -26.71 13.13 -28.22
C ASP A 941 -26.61 14.55 -28.78
N ILE A 942 -25.39 15.09 -28.81
CA ILE A 942 -25.09 16.44 -29.33
C ILE A 942 -25.38 16.54 -30.84
N ASP A 943 -25.34 15.41 -31.55
CA ASP A 943 -25.60 15.33 -32.98
C ASP A 943 -27.06 14.96 -33.30
N SER A 944 -27.95 15.06 -32.30
CA SER A 944 -29.38 14.83 -32.51
C SER A 944 -29.97 15.83 -33.52
N PRO A 945 -30.69 15.33 -34.55
CA PRO A 945 -31.22 16.20 -35.60
C PRO A 945 -32.49 16.95 -35.14
N ASP A 946 -32.67 18.15 -35.67
CA ASP A 946 -33.91 18.93 -35.56
C ASP A 946 -35.03 18.38 -36.45
N ILE A 947 -36.16 19.12 -36.58
CA ILE A 947 -37.33 18.73 -37.40
C ILE A 947 -36.94 18.60 -38.89
N GLN A 948 -35.95 19.37 -39.33
CA GLN A 948 -35.46 19.40 -40.70
C GLN A 948 -34.39 18.33 -40.96
N GLY A 949 -34.00 17.59 -39.93
CA GLY A 949 -32.97 16.57 -40.01
C GLY A 949 -31.55 17.13 -39.80
N CYS A 950 -31.39 18.34 -39.29
CA CYS A 950 -30.10 19.02 -39.16
C CYS A 950 -29.58 19.02 -37.71
N PRO A 951 -28.34 18.58 -37.45
CA PRO A 951 -27.71 18.73 -36.13
C PRO A 951 -27.41 20.18 -35.77
N ALA A 952 -27.22 20.48 -34.49
CA ALA A 952 -26.88 21.84 -34.03
C ALA A 952 -25.60 22.38 -34.70
N LEU A 953 -24.60 21.52 -34.94
CA LEU A 953 -23.35 21.89 -35.62
C LEU A 953 -23.60 22.35 -37.08
N PHE A 954 -24.55 21.73 -37.79
CA PHE A 954 -24.94 22.16 -39.13
C PHE A 954 -25.51 23.58 -39.11
N ASN A 955 -26.40 23.86 -38.15
CA ASN A 955 -27.03 25.18 -38.00
C ASN A 955 -25.98 26.26 -37.68
N GLN A 956 -24.99 25.97 -36.83
CA GLN A 956 -23.89 26.91 -36.56
C GLN A 956 -22.97 27.12 -37.78
N ALA A 957 -22.71 26.06 -38.55
CA ALA A 957 -21.93 26.14 -39.78
C ALA A 957 -22.61 26.98 -40.86
N ALA A 958 -23.93 26.84 -41.04
CA ALA A 958 -24.71 27.66 -41.96
C ALA A 958 -24.70 29.16 -41.57
N LEU A 959 -24.70 29.46 -40.26
CA LEU A 959 -24.62 30.81 -39.72
C LEU A 959 -23.19 31.40 -39.72
N GLY A 960 -22.16 30.57 -39.93
CA GLY A 960 -20.76 31.00 -39.84
C GLY A 960 -20.27 31.28 -38.41
N ASN A 961 -20.98 30.79 -37.38
CA ASN A 961 -20.60 31.01 -35.98
C ASN A 961 -19.42 30.13 -35.57
N VAL A 962 -18.20 30.61 -35.82
CA VAL A 962 -16.95 29.90 -35.53
C VAL A 962 -16.84 29.50 -34.05
N GLU A 963 -17.19 30.41 -33.14
CA GLU A 963 -17.09 30.14 -31.70
C GLU A 963 -18.09 29.06 -31.25
N GLY A 964 -19.31 29.08 -31.80
CA GLY A 964 -20.31 28.02 -31.58
C GLY A 964 -19.88 26.67 -32.16
N ILE A 965 -19.25 26.67 -33.35
CA ILE A 965 -18.69 25.46 -33.98
C ILE A 965 -17.60 24.85 -33.11
N VAL A 966 -16.61 25.65 -32.70
CA VAL A 966 -15.52 25.20 -31.83
C VAL A 966 -16.07 24.68 -30.50
N MET A 967 -17.04 25.37 -29.90
CA MET A 967 -17.66 24.94 -28.66
C MET A 967 -18.33 23.56 -28.78
N LEU A 968 -19.08 23.29 -29.85
CA LEU A 968 -19.72 22.00 -30.07
C LEU A 968 -18.70 20.89 -30.34
N LEU A 969 -17.68 21.17 -31.15
CA LEU A 969 -16.62 20.21 -31.49
C LEU A 969 -15.74 19.86 -30.28
N ASP A 970 -15.36 20.84 -29.46
CA ASP A 970 -14.61 20.62 -28.21
C ASP A 970 -15.39 19.74 -27.21
N ASN A 971 -16.71 19.68 -27.34
CA ASN A 971 -17.59 18.86 -26.50
C ASN A 971 -18.06 17.57 -27.18
N GLY A 972 -17.40 17.17 -28.28
CA GLY A 972 -17.55 15.85 -28.89
C GLY A 972 -18.60 15.74 -30.00
N ALA A 973 -19.04 16.86 -30.60
CA ALA A 973 -19.84 16.81 -31.83
C ALA A 973 -19.03 16.22 -32.99
N ASP A 974 -19.65 15.37 -33.81
CA ASP A 974 -18.98 14.83 -35.01
C ASP A 974 -18.80 15.95 -36.06
N PRO A 975 -17.57 16.26 -36.49
CA PRO A 975 -17.33 17.27 -37.53
C PRO A 975 -18.02 16.96 -38.87
N ASN A 976 -18.44 15.71 -39.11
CA ASN A 976 -19.16 15.27 -40.30
C ASN A 976 -20.69 15.28 -40.14
N GLY A 977 -21.20 15.53 -38.93
CA GLY A 977 -22.60 15.42 -38.56
C GLY A 977 -23.07 13.98 -38.37
N SER A 978 -24.36 13.81 -38.06
CA SER A 978 -24.96 12.50 -37.79
C SER A 978 -25.21 11.68 -39.06
N ASP A 979 -24.81 10.41 -39.07
CA ASP A 979 -25.14 9.45 -40.14
C ASP A 979 -26.65 9.24 -40.35
N LYS A 980 -27.47 9.57 -39.34
CA LYS A 980 -28.94 9.44 -39.40
C LYS A 980 -29.61 10.61 -40.12
N ALA A 981 -28.89 11.72 -40.26
CA ALA A 981 -29.33 12.92 -40.94
C ALA A 981 -28.86 12.89 -42.39
N SER A 982 -29.73 12.56 -43.35
CA SER A 982 -29.39 12.53 -44.78
C SER A 982 -28.90 13.87 -45.34
N HIS A 983 -29.11 14.98 -44.62
CA HIS A 983 -28.82 16.35 -45.06
C HIS A 983 -27.78 17.10 -44.21
N GLY A 984 -27.40 16.58 -43.04
CA GLY A 984 -26.62 17.31 -42.05
C GLY A 984 -25.10 17.24 -42.28
N ARG A 985 -24.58 17.90 -43.32
CA ARG A 985 -23.12 18.01 -43.58
C ARG A 985 -22.59 19.40 -43.18
N PRO A 986 -22.01 19.59 -41.99
CA PRO A 986 -21.59 20.92 -41.51
C PRO A 986 -20.57 21.61 -42.43
N LEU A 987 -19.62 20.84 -42.97
CA LEU A 987 -18.62 21.37 -43.90
C LEU A 987 -19.27 21.98 -45.16
N ILE A 988 -20.24 21.29 -45.75
CA ILE A 988 -20.93 21.79 -46.95
C ILE A 988 -21.77 23.01 -46.63
N ALA A 989 -22.42 23.06 -45.46
CA ALA A 989 -23.19 24.23 -45.03
C ALA A 989 -22.31 25.48 -44.86
N ALA A 990 -21.13 25.35 -44.24
CA ALA A 990 -20.18 26.46 -44.11
C ALA A 990 -19.68 26.96 -45.47
N VAL A 991 -19.40 26.03 -46.38
CA VAL A 991 -18.91 26.33 -47.74
C VAL A 991 -19.97 27.02 -48.58
N TYR A 992 -21.20 26.51 -48.55
CA TYR A 992 -22.34 27.12 -49.24
C TYR A 992 -22.61 28.54 -48.73
N GLY A 993 -22.46 28.76 -47.42
CA GLY A 993 -22.60 30.08 -46.79
C GLY A 993 -21.43 31.04 -47.01
N GLY A 994 -20.31 30.60 -47.62
CA GLY A 994 -19.12 31.44 -47.84
C GLY A 994 -18.27 31.69 -46.60
N HIS A 995 -18.39 30.84 -45.58
CA HIS A 995 -17.73 31.02 -44.29
C HIS A 995 -16.36 30.34 -44.25
N ILE A 996 -15.32 31.02 -44.73
CA ILE A 996 -13.95 30.46 -44.81
C ILE A 996 -13.38 30.06 -43.45
N THR A 997 -13.58 30.86 -42.41
CA THR A 997 -13.08 30.59 -41.06
C THR A 997 -13.77 29.39 -40.43
N ALA A 998 -15.09 29.28 -40.59
CA ALA A 998 -15.86 28.11 -40.15
C ALA A 998 -15.42 26.83 -40.88
N THR A 999 -15.17 26.95 -42.20
CA THR A 999 -14.63 25.85 -43.02
C THR A 999 -13.26 25.39 -42.52
N ALA A 1000 -12.36 26.34 -42.24
CA ALA A 1000 -11.03 26.04 -41.71
C ALA A 1000 -11.10 25.33 -40.34
N SER A 1001 -11.95 25.80 -39.43
CA SER A 1001 -12.15 25.17 -38.13
C SER A 1001 -12.70 23.74 -38.27
N LEU A 1002 -13.71 23.51 -39.11
CA LEU A 1002 -14.25 22.15 -39.33
C LEU A 1002 -13.19 21.19 -39.87
N LEU A 1003 -12.36 21.62 -40.83
CA LEU A 1003 -11.27 20.81 -41.38
C LEU A 1003 -10.19 20.51 -40.33
N GLN A 1004 -9.84 21.48 -39.48
CA GLN A 1004 -8.87 21.29 -38.39
C GLN A 1004 -9.32 20.21 -37.39
N TYR A 1005 -10.63 20.12 -37.12
CA TYR A 1005 -11.22 19.10 -36.27
C TYR A 1005 -11.48 17.77 -37.00
N GLY A 1006 -11.05 17.62 -38.25
CA GLY A 1006 -11.09 16.35 -38.98
C GLY A 1006 -12.35 16.13 -39.82
N ALA A 1007 -13.06 17.18 -40.21
CA ALA A 1007 -14.15 17.06 -41.18
C ALA A 1007 -13.64 16.43 -42.49
N ASN A 1008 -14.38 15.46 -43.02
CA ASN A 1008 -14.07 14.81 -44.28
C ASN A 1008 -14.26 15.79 -45.44
N VAL A 1009 -13.14 16.24 -45.99
CA VAL A 1009 -13.10 17.20 -47.11
C VAL A 1009 -13.82 16.70 -48.37
N ASN A 1010 -13.91 15.38 -48.55
CA ASN A 1010 -14.54 14.72 -49.71
C ASN A 1010 -15.94 14.18 -49.39
N VAL A 1011 -16.57 14.71 -48.34
CA VAL A 1011 -17.92 14.33 -47.97
C VAL A 1011 -18.92 14.68 -49.08
N LEU A 1012 -19.83 13.74 -49.37
CA LEU A 1012 -20.88 13.91 -50.36
C LEU A 1012 -22.19 14.30 -49.68
N ASP A 1013 -22.88 15.28 -50.25
CA ASP A 1013 -24.28 15.57 -49.92
C ASP A 1013 -25.25 14.59 -50.57
N HIS A 1014 -26.55 14.81 -50.35
CA HIS A 1014 -27.63 14.01 -50.92
C HIS A 1014 -27.79 14.11 -52.44
N HIS A 1015 -27.11 15.07 -53.09
CA HIS A 1015 -27.01 15.20 -54.54
C HIS A 1015 -25.75 14.53 -55.11
N GLY A 1016 -24.91 13.94 -54.25
CA GLY A 1016 -23.62 13.36 -54.65
C GLY A 1016 -22.52 14.40 -54.85
N MET A 1017 -22.70 15.62 -54.35
CA MET A 1017 -21.77 16.74 -54.55
C MET A 1017 -20.83 16.91 -53.37
N THR A 1018 -19.57 17.25 -53.66
CA THR A 1018 -18.55 17.56 -52.64
C THR A 1018 -18.62 19.02 -52.19
N ALA A 1019 -18.02 19.30 -51.03
CA ALA A 1019 -17.75 20.67 -50.57
C ALA A 1019 -16.98 21.49 -51.63
N LEU A 1020 -15.99 20.89 -52.29
CA LEU A 1020 -15.21 21.55 -53.35
C LEU A 1020 -16.12 22.00 -54.49
N TRP A 1021 -17.09 21.17 -54.88
CA TRP A 1021 -18.00 21.52 -55.93
C TRP A 1021 -18.86 22.73 -55.54
N TRP A 1022 -19.50 22.71 -54.36
CA TRP A 1022 -20.28 23.88 -53.89
C TRP A 1022 -19.44 25.16 -53.75
N ALA A 1023 -18.17 25.07 -53.35
CA ALA A 1023 -17.28 26.24 -53.29
C ALA A 1023 -17.08 26.87 -54.68
N MET A 1024 -16.89 26.03 -55.72
CA MET A 1024 -16.69 26.51 -57.09
C MET A 1024 -18.00 26.99 -57.72
N ALA A 1025 -19.12 26.30 -57.49
CA ALA A 1025 -20.45 26.67 -57.98
C ALA A 1025 -20.87 28.06 -57.49
N SER A 1026 -20.49 28.41 -56.27
CA SER A 1026 -20.81 29.67 -55.61
C SER A 1026 -19.70 30.73 -55.72
N ASP A 1027 -18.67 30.52 -56.55
CA ASP A 1027 -17.53 31.45 -56.74
C ASP A 1027 -16.73 31.76 -55.44
N HIS A 1028 -16.71 30.85 -54.47
CA HIS A 1028 -15.94 30.97 -53.22
C HIS A 1028 -14.50 30.42 -53.39
N PHE A 1029 -13.68 31.14 -54.17
CA PHE A 1029 -12.33 30.71 -54.59
C PHE A 1029 -11.34 30.46 -53.46
N ASP A 1030 -11.40 31.27 -52.41
CA ASP A 1030 -10.56 31.17 -51.22
C ASP A 1030 -10.88 29.92 -50.40
N ILE A 1031 -12.17 29.58 -50.29
CA ILE A 1031 -12.64 28.32 -49.70
C ILE A 1031 -12.24 27.12 -50.56
N ALA A 1032 -12.37 27.24 -51.88
CA ALA A 1032 -11.92 26.23 -52.82
C ALA A 1032 -10.42 25.93 -52.71
N GLU A 1033 -9.57 26.96 -52.62
CA GLU A 1033 -8.13 26.78 -52.41
C GLU A 1033 -7.84 26.13 -51.05
N LEU A 1034 -8.57 26.52 -49.99
CA LEU A 1034 -8.47 25.90 -48.67
C LEU A 1034 -8.83 24.41 -48.71
N LEU A 1035 -9.93 24.03 -49.38
CA LEU A 1035 -10.35 22.64 -49.52
C LEU A 1035 -9.32 21.81 -50.30
N LEU A 1036 -8.80 22.34 -51.42
CA LEU A 1036 -7.77 21.66 -52.23
C LEU A 1036 -6.46 21.48 -51.46
N SER A 1037 -6.02 22.52 -50.73
CA SER A 1037 -4.84 22.42 -49.85
C SER A 1037 -5.02 21.41 -48.72
N SER A 1038 -6.27 21.13 -48.34
CA SER A 1038 -6.66 20.15 -47.33
C SER A 1038 -6.95 18.75 -47.90
N GLY A 1039 -6.65 18.52 -49.18
CA GLY A 1039 -6.77 17.20 -49.82
C GLY A 1039 -8.12 16.91 -50.48
N ALA A 1040 -8.90 17.93 -50.87
CA ALA A 1040 -10.10 17.73 -51.68
C ALA A 1040 -9.75 17.07 -53.03
N GLY A 1041 -10.52 16.05 -53.41
CA GLY A 1041 -10.37 15.34 -54.67
C GLY A 1041 -10.85 16.19 -55.85
N THR A 1042 -9.96 16.45 -56.80
CA THR A 1042 -10.23 17.21 -58.03
C THR A 1042 -11.14 16.49 -59.03
N GLU A 1043 -11.28 15.18 -58.87
CA GLU A 1043 -12.06 14.29 -59.76
C GLU A 1043 -13.43 13.92 -59.19
N SER A 1044 -13.92 14.67 -58.18
CA SER A 1044 -15.23 14.42 -57.60
C SER A 1044 -16.34 14.65 -58.64
N VAL A 1045 -17.21 13.67 -58.85
CA VAL A 1045 -18.10 13.64 -60.01
C VAL A 1045 -19.47 14.17 -59.63
N GLY A 1046 -19.98 15.19 -60.33
CA GLY A 1046 -21.35 15.66 -60.18
C GLY A 1046 -22.37 14.79 -60.93
N SER A 1047 -23.64 15.18 -60.92
CA SER A 1047 -24.65 14.57 -61.82
C SER A 1047 -24.22 14.72 -63.28
N ASP A 1048 -24.28 13.65 -64.07
CA ASP A 1048 -23.85 13.51 -65.48
C ASP A 1048 -22.33 13.30 -65.71
N GLY A 1049 -21.59 12.81 -64.71
CA GLY A 1049 -20.19 12.43 -64.92
C GLY A 1049 -19.23 13.63 -64.99
N LEU A 1050 -19.70 14.82 -64.61
CA LEU A 1050 -18.99 16.08 -64.84
C LEU A 1050 -17.96 16.33 -63.72
N THR A 1051 -16.68 16.37 -64.06
CA THR A 1051 -15.62 16.77 -63.11
C THR A 1051 -15.58 18.29 -62.92
N PRO A 1052 -15.07 18.80 -61.78
CA PRO A 1052 -14.90 20.23 -61.54
C PRO A 1052 -14.17 20.95 -62.66
N LEU A 1053 -13.20 20.29 -63.31
CA LEU A 1053 -12.43 20.83 -64.42
C LEU A 1053 -13.28 20.95 -65.71
N LEU A 1054 -14.15 19.97 -65.98
CA LEU A 1054 -15.12 20.02 -67.08
C LEU A 1054 -16.18 21.12 -66.87
N TRP A 1055 -16.63 21.30 -65.61
CA TRP A 1055 -17.58 22.34 -65.27
C TRP A 1055 -16.98 23.74 -65.43
N ALA A 1056 -15.77 23.96 -64.89
CA ALA A 1056 -15.06 25.24 -64.99
C ALA A 1056 -14.79 25.64 -66.46
N ALA A 1057 -14.51 24.65 -67.31
CA ALA A 1057 -14.38 24.84 -68.76
C ALA A 1057 -15.70 25.28 -69.42
N THR A 1058 -16.83 24.77 -68.93
CA THR A 1058 -18.18 25.12 -69.40
C THR A 1058 -18.60 26.53 -68.96
N GLU A 1059 -18.35 26.89 -67.70
CA GLU A 1059 -18.71 28.18 -67.09
C GLU A 1059 -17.68 29.30 -67.33
N LYS A 1060 -16.60 29.03 -68.07
CA LYS A 1060 -15.55 29.99 -68.48
C LYS A 1060 -14.72 30.57 -67.33
N SER A 1061 -14.70 29.92 -66.16
CA SER A 1061 -13.97 30.43 -65.01
C SER A 1061 -12.47 30.06 -65.10
N LEU A 1062 -11.68 30.96 -65.70
CA LEU A 1062 -10.23 30.79 -65.86
C LEU A 1062 -9.54 30.58 -64.51
N ALA A 1063 -9.96 31.30 -63.47
CA ALA A 1063 -9.41 31.20 -62.13
C ALA A 1063 -9.68 29.82 -61.48
N VAL A 1064 -10.89 29.26 -61.61
CA VAL A 1064 -11.18 27.89 -61.15
C VAL A 1064 -10.31 26.88 -61.90
N LEU A 1065 -10.16 27.05 -63.22
CA LEU A 1065 -9.42 26.14 -64.07
C LEU A 1065 -7.92 26.13 -63.70
N GLU A 1066 -7.31 27.30 -63.52
CA GLU A 1066 -5.92 27.42 -63.06
C GLU A 1066 -5.72 26.78 -61.67
N LEU A 1067 -6.66 27.01 -60.76
CA LEU A 1067 -6.60 26.47 -59.40
C LEU A 1067 -6.72 24.94 -59.41
N LEU A 1068 -7.66 24.35 -60.14
CA LEU A 1068 -7.80 22.89 -60.24
C LEU A 1068 -6.57 22.23 -60.89
N ILE A 1069 -6.03 22.83 -61.96
CA ILE A 1069 -4.82 22.31 -62.61
C ILE A 1069 -3.60 22.41 -61.68
N LYS A 1070 -3.47 23.51 -60.92
CA LYS A 1070 -2.40 23.68 -59.91
C LYS A 1070 -2.40 22.55 -58.89
N TYR A 1071 -3.57 22.05 -58.50
CA TYR A 1071 -3.73 20.95 -57.54
C TYR A 1071 -3.85 19.56 -58.20
N GLY A 1072 -3.51 19.43 -59.48
CA GLY A 1072 -3.32 18.13 -60.14
C GLY A 1072 -4.57 17.53 -60.79
N ALA A 1073 -5.59 18.33 -61.10
CA ALA A 1073 -6.77 17.85 -61.82
C ALA A 1073 -6.38 17.22 -63.18
N ASN A 1074 -7.04 16.11 -63.54
CA ASN A 1074 -6.81 15.44 -64.80
C ASN A 1074 -7.38 16.27 -65.95
N ILE A 1075 -6.50 16.93 -66.69
CA ILE A 1075 -6.83 17.79 -67.84
C ILE A 1075 -7.61 17.04 -68.93
N ASN A 1076 -7.39 15.73 -69.02
CA ASN A 1076 -7.96 14.85 -70.02
C ASN A 1076 -9.11 13.98 -69.47
N ALA A 1077 -9.70 14.35 -68.33
CA ALA A 1077 -10.89 13.69 -67.80
C ALA A 1077 -12.06 13.74 -68.81
N GLN A 1078 -12.77 12.63 -68.95
CA GLN A 1078 -13.94 12.51 -69.83
C GLN A 1078 -15.22 12.42 -68.99
N ASN A 1079 -16.27 13.11 -69.43
CA ASN A 1079 -17.60 12.93 -68.84
C ASN A 1079 -18.29 11.64 -69.35
N ASP A 1080 -19.54 11.42 -68.94
CA ASP A 1080 -20.36 10.24 -69.34
C ASP A 1080 -20.63 10.13 -70.85
N SER A 1081 -20.30 11.17 -71.64
CA SER A 1081 -20.39 11.17 -73.11
C SER A 1081 -19.03 11.09 -73.81
N GLY A 1082 -17.96 10.81 -73.05
CA GLY A 1082 -16.59 10.74 -73.56
C GLY A 1082 -15.94 12.10 -73.83
N LYS A 1083 -16.56 13.23 -73.45
CA LYS A 1083 -16.07 14.58 -73.79
C LYS A 1083 -15.06 15.09 -72.76
N THR A 1084 -13.93 15.62 -73.24
CA THR A 1084 -12.92 16.31 -72.43
C THR A 1084 -13.21 17.80 -72.27
N ALA A 1085 -12.51 18.49 -71.35
CA ALA A 1085 -12.66 19.94 -71.19
C ALA A 1085 -12.29 20.70 -72.46
N LEU A 1086 -11.27 20.24 -73.19
CA LEU A 1086 -10.88 20.82 -74.48
C LEU A 1086 -12.02 20.71 -75.51
N MET A 1087 -12.70 19.56 -75.57
CA MET A 1087 -13.86 19.36 -76.43
C MET A 1087 -15.04 20.25 -76.05
N GLN A 1088 -15.32 20.41 -74.74
CA GLN A 1088 -16.40 21.27 -74.26
C GLN A 1088 -16.18 22.73 -74.68
N VAL A 1089 -14.96 23.27 -74.52
CA VAL A 1089 -14.61 24.64 -74.93
C VAL A 1089 -14.60 24.79 -76.46
N ALA A 1090 -14.22 23.76 -77.21
CA ALA A 1090 -14.23 23.80 -78.66
C ALA A 1090 -15.65 23.74 -79.26
N SER A 1091 -16.57 23.00 -78.61
CA SER A 1091 -17.96 22.80 -79.07
C SER A 1091 -18.88 23.99 -78.87
N ARG A 1092 -18.45 24.97 -78.07
CA ARG A 1092 -19.23 26.15 -77.77
C ARG A 1092 -18.29 27.35 -77.92
N GLU A 1093 -18.56 28.28 -78.83
CA GLU A 1093 -17.70 29.43 -79.15
C GLU A 1093 -17.52 30.37 -77.93
N HIS A 1094 -16.74 29.97 -76.93
CA HIS A 1094 -17.02 30.40 -75.55
C HIS A 1094 -15.84 30.98 -74.78
N SER A 1095 -14.58 30.57 -75.00
CA SER A 1095 -13.41 31.21 -74.37
C SER A 1095 -12.05 30.77 -74.96
N VAL A 1096 -11.40 31.62 -75.77
CA VAL A 1096 -10.02 31.40 -76.24
C VAL A 1096 -8.97 31.32 -75.12
N PRO A 1097 -9.04 32.16 -74.06
CA PRO A 1097 -8.09 32.05 -72.94
C PRO A 1097 -8.10 30.69 -72.24
N VAL A 1098 -9.28 30.11 -72.01
CA VAL A 1098 -9.41 28.77 -71.41
C VAL A 1098 -8.90 27.69 -72.37
N LEU A 1099 -9.21 27.81 -73.67
CA LEU A 1099 -8.70 26.90 -74.71
C LEU A 1099 -7.16 26.88 -74.74
N ARG A 1100 -6.52 28.05 -74.74
CA ARG A 1100 -5.05 28.17 -74.71
C ARG A 1100 -4.47 27.60 -73.43
N LEU A 1101 -5.06 27.91 -72.28
CA LEU A 1101 -4.60 27.40 -71.00
C LEU A 1101 -4.64 25.86 -70.93
N LEU A 1102 -5.70 25.23 -71.41
CA LEU A 1102 -5.80 23.76 -71.46
C LEU A 1102 -4.72 23.14 -72.34
N LEU A 1103 -4.44 23.73 -73.51
CA LEU A 1103 -3.38 23.28 -74.41
C LEU A 1103 -1.98 23.48 -73.82
N ASP A 1104 -1.71 24.66 -73.25
CA ASP A 1104 -0.45 24.98 -72.57
C ASP A 1104 -0.15 24.03 -71.41
N LYS A 1105 -1.20 23.47 -70.79
CA LYS A 1105 -1.11 22.51 -69.68
C LYS A 1105 -1.12 21.04 -70.14
N GLY A 1106 -1.19 20.78 -71.45
CA GLY A 1106 -1.02 19.44 -72.02
C GLY A 1106 -2.31 18.67 -72.29
N ALA A 1107 -3.43 19.36 -72.57
CA ALA A 1107 -4.65 18.70 -73.04
C ALA A 1107 -4.40 17.95 -74.37
N ASP A 1108 -4.88 16.70 -74.45
CA ASP A 1108 -4.71 15.85 -75.63
C ASP A 1108 -5.76 16.21 -76.69
N VAL A 1109 -5.29 16.80 -77.78
CA VAL A 1109 -6.10 17.22 -78.93
C VAL A 1109 -6.66 16.04 -79.73
N HIS A 1110 -6.12 14.83 -79.56
CA HIS A 1110 -6.47 13.64 -80.33
C HIS A 1110 -7.47 12.71 -79.65
N MET A 1111 -7.85 12.99 -78.40
CA MET A 1111 -8.91 12.24 -77.74
C MET A 1111 -10.21 12.34 -78.53
N LYS A 1112 -11.06 11.31 -78.39
CA LYS A 1112 -12.36 11.21 -79.06
C LYS A 1112 -13.46 10.99 -78.06
N ASP A 1113 -14.60 11.62 -78.29
CA ASP A 1113 -15.82 11.34 -77.55
C ASP A 1113 -16.48 10.03 -78.01
N ASP A 1114 -17.61 9.66 -77.39
CA ASP A 1114 -18.31 8.40 -77.71
C ASP A 1114 -18.88 8.37 -79.13
N SER A 1115 -19.01 9.53 -79.77
CA SER A 1115 -19.40 9.66 -81.19
C SER A 1115 -18.21 9.65 -82.15
N GLY A 1116 -16.98 9.58 -81.62
CA GLY A 1116 -15.74 9.51 -82.38
C GLY A 1116 -15.18 10.88 -82.80
N LEU A 1117 -15.75 11.99 -82.30
CA LEU A 1117 -15.36 13.35 -82.65
C LEU A 1117 -14.20 13.85 -81.78
N THR A 1118 -13.24 14.56 -82.40
CA THR A 1118 -12.15 15.26 -81.69
C THR A 1118 -12.53 16.70 -81.35
N ALA A 1119 -11.73 17.38 -80.52
CA ALA A 1119 -11.93 18.80 -80.23
C ALA A 1119 -11.90 19.68 -81.51
N LEU A 1120 -11.06 19.34 -82.50
CA LEU A 1120 -11.01 20.03 -83.78
C LEU A 1120 -12.30 19.85 -84.61
N ASP A 1121 -12.87 18.63 -84.59
CA ASP A 1121 -14.13 18.35 -85.29
C ASP A 1121 -15.27 19.15 -84.66
N MET A 1122 -15.33 19.22 -83.33
CA MET A 1122 -16.31 20.04 -82.62
C MET A 1122 -16.15 21.55 -82.88
N ALA A 1123 -14.91 22.05 -82.95
CA ALA A 1123 -14.65 23.46 -83.30
C ALA A 1123 -15.14 23.79 -84.72
N LYS A 1124 -15.00 22.84 -85.67
CA LYS A 1124 -15.51 22.96 -87.05
C LYS A 1124 -17.04 22.92 -87.11
N GLU A 1125 -17.67 22.01 -86.37
CA GLU A 1125 -19.14 21.95 -86.26
C GLU A 1125 -19.73 23.21 -85.63
N ALA A 1126 -19.04 23.79 -84.63
CA ALA A 1126 -19.44 25.01 -83.95
C ALA A 1126 -19.08 26.31 -84.71
N ASN A 1127 -18.35 26.23 -85.83
CA ASN A 1127 -17.75 27.38 -86.55
C ASN A 1127 -16.88 28.29 -85.65
N PHE A 1128 -16.14 27.72 -84.71
CA PHE A 1128 -15.24 28.48 -83.83
C PHE A 1128 -13.87 28.69 -84.48
N ASP A 1129 -13.79 29.64 -85.42
CA ASP A 1129 -12.62 29.92 -86.28
C ASP A 1129 -11.30 30.04 -85.50
N GLU A 1130 -11.31 30.74 -84.36
CA GLU A 1130 -10.13 30.94 -83.52
C GLU A 1130 -9.66 29.64 -82.85
N ALA A 1131 -10.57 28.74 -82.45
CA ALA A 1131 -10.21 27.43 -81.92
C ALA A 1131 -9.69 26.49 -83.00
N ILE A 1132 -10.27 26.54 -84.21
CA ILE A 1132 -9.77 25.78 -85.38
C ILE A 1132 -8.32 26.19 -85.67
N ALA A 1133 -8.04 27.49 -85.72
CA ALA A 1133 -6.69 28.00 -85.97
C ALA A 1133 -5.67 27.60 -84.89
N ILE A 1134 -6.10 27.42 -83.64
CA ILE A 1134 -5.23 27.02 -82.52
C ILE A 1134 -5.03 25.50 -82.46
N LEU A 1135 -6.05 24.70 -82.83
CA LEU A 1135 -6.02 23.24 -82.75
C LEU A 1135 -5.47 22.56 -84.02
N GLU A 1136 -5.39 23.27 -85.15
CA GLU A 1136 -4.74 22.74 -86.35
C GLU A 1136 -3.22 22.66 -86.15
N PRO A 1137 -2.58 21.52 -86.46
CA PRO A 1137 -1.15 21.35 -86.27
C PRO A 1137 -0.39 22.35 -87.16
N SER A 1138 0.49 23.14 -86.54
CA SER A 1138 1.50 23.90 -87.27
C SER A 1138 2.43 22.91 -87.97
N SER A 1139 2.29 22.84 -89.29
CA SER A 1139 3.00 21.96 -90.23
C SER A 1139 4.52 22.01 -90.12
#